data_AF-A0A351BCK4-F1
#
_entry.id   AF-A0A351BCK4-F1
#
_cell.length_a   1.000
_cell.length_b   1.000
_cell.length_c   1.000
_cell.angle_alpha   90.00
_cell.angle_beta   90.00
_cell.angle_gamma   90.00
#
_symmetry.space_group_name_H-M   'P 1'
#
loop_
_entity.id
_entity.type
_entity.pdbx_description
1 polymer ?
#
loop_
_entity_poly.entity_id
_entity_poly.type
_entity_poly.pdbx_seq_one_letter_code
_entity_poly.pdbx_strand_id
1 'polypeptide(L)'
;TSAAGVEDLMEALEVRLLANRDEHLHFGLLTDFRDAHLESLPEDGPLLQLARTRIDELNEKYRAGGGGTPGDIFFLFHRARRWNVHDHIWMGYERKRGKLADLNALLRGGVQADGRARFSLVVGNTAVLSDVQYVITLDTDTQLPRDAARQFVGAMAHPLNRPHYDEVKQRVTAGYGILQPRVVVSLPGANRSRYARLYGGEPGIDPYTRAVSDVYQDVFGEGSFIGKGIYEVNAFEQALRNRFPENRILSHDLLEGCYARAGLLSDVHLYEDYPLRYSADVSRRHRWIRGDWQLAGWLRRRVPVASAGNPGREGPATNQRGGCSWQRNPLSQLSQWKLIDNLRRSLVPAALTLLFLLGWTLLASAWLWTLALIGILLIPALCGLTLELFRKPGEVLLRQHLAAVAGAASRQFLQVGFELACLPYEAFFSLDAIVRTAWRLLVTQQRLLEWNPSGNTLQVSGPGAGSDLAASFRSMWVAPAIACAAAIHLALSAPAMLLVAGPILLLWLASPGLAWWVSRPLARRRAVLSREQTLFLREISRRTWAFFDNFVGEEDHWLPPDNYQEYRIAAVAHRTSPTNIGLSLLASLSAYDFGYLGAGQLVARTANTLRTMQGLERNRGHFYNWYDTLTLQPLPPRYISTVDSGNLAGHLLTLRAGLLALADDRIVSTQMFEGLGDTFRILAEAAGGSLSAPLAEFGKELESVSAAPPGTLAAAHSCLQRLTSRSAELAAAAGLDGMASASAAGEGRGLAQSWAQALARQCREALDDLSFLAPCLLVPAAPSGLEAFVADFADTVAIPTLRGLAKALAADLCARIACRLAAGTTAAQRDWLADLQRQIAAGSTHASDRMAAIERLATQSGQLACMEYDFLFDKRRHLLTIGYNVDEHRADASHYDLLASEARLCSFVAIAQGQLPQESWFSLGRLLTTASGKPVLLSWSGSMFEYLMPLLVMPTYDNTLLDQTCKAAVARQIEYGSQRGVPWGVSESGYNTVDVQLNYQYRAFGVPGLGLKRGLADDLVIAPYASVLALMVAPEQACLNLQRLAAEGFLGGFGFYEAIDYTPA
;
A
#
# COMPACT_ATOMS: atom_id res chain seq x y z
N THR A 1 1.91 -8.29 -19.52
CA THR A 1 1.35 -7.30 -20.43
C THR A 1 -0.15 -7.43 -20.34
N SER A 2 -0.79 -6.48 -19.68
CA SER A 2 -2.24 -6.34 -19.51
C SER A 2 -2.52 -4.87 -19.24
N ALA A 3 -3.74 -4.39 -19.49
CA ALA A 3 -4.11 -3.00 -19.22
C ALA A 3 -3.87 -2.64 -17.74
N ALA A 4 -4.33 -3.49 -16.82
CA ALA A 4 -4.08 -3.33 -15.38
C ALA A 4 -2.57 -3.25 -15.05
N GLY A 5 -1.75 -4.09 -15.69
CA GLY A 5 -0.29 -4.06 -15.46
C GLY A 5 0.39 -2.82 -16.03
N VAL A 6 -0.21 -2.11 -17.00
CA VAL A 6 0.27 -0.79 -17.44
C VAL A 6 -0.05 0.24 -16.36
N GLU A 7 -1.28 0.27 -15.85
CA GLU A 7 -1.69 1.19 -14.78
C GLU A 7 -0.82 1.01 -13.52
N ASP A 8 -0.56 -0.23 -13.09
CA ASP A 8 0.31 -0.54 -11.95
C ASP A 8 1.73 0.03 -12.15
N LEU A 9 2.26 -0.02 -13.39
CA LEU A 9 3.59 0.53 -13.70
C LEU A 9 3.59 2.06 -13.71
N MET A 10 2.49 2.70 -14.10
CA MET A 10 2.35 4.17 -14.06
C MET A 10 2.31 4.67 -12.62
N GLU A 11 1.50 4.02 -11.78
CA GLU A 11 1.43 4.33 -10.35
C GLU A 11 2.82 4.14 -9.71
N ALA A 12 3.49 3.03 -10.00
CA ALA A 12 4.83 2.77 -9.49
C ALA A 12 5.88 3.80 -9.95
N LEU A 13 5.78 4.35 -11.16
CA LEU A 13 6.63 5.45 -11.61
C LEU A 13 6.36 6.73 -10.80
N GLU A 14 5.09 7.09 -10.65
CA GLU A 14 4.71 8.29 -9.90
C GLU A 14 5.16 8.21 -8.44
N VAL A 15 4.97 7.05 -7.78
CA VAL A 15 5.46 6.82 -6.41
C VAL A 15 6.98 6.98 -6.31
N ARG A 16 7.74 6.51 -7.31
CA ARG A 16 9.21 6.68 -7.34
C ARG A 16 9.63 8.14 -7.47
N LEU A 17 8.93 8.93 -8.27
CA LEU A 17 9.13 10.39 -8.34
C LEU A 17 8.82 11.05 -6.99
N LEU A 18 7.68 10.74 -6.39
CA LEU A 18 7.27 11.31 -5.11
C LEU A 18 8.25 10.97 -3.98
N ALA A 19 8.86 9.78 -4.03
CA ALA A 19 9.88 9.34 -3.09
C ALA A 19 11.26 9.97 -3.35
N ASN A 20 11.60 10.31 -4.60
CA ASN A 20 12.92 10.82 -4.98
C ASN A 20 12.76 12.06 -5.86
N ARG A 21 12.32 13.17 -5.27
CA ARG A 21 12.16 14.44 -5.99
C ARG A 21 13.51 15.15 -6.12
N ASP A 22 13.98 15.28 -7.35
CA ASP A 22 15.20 16.02 -7.70
C ASP A 22 15.11 16.52 -9.16
N GLU A 23 15.66 17.69 -9.46
CA GLU A 23 15.61 18.30 -10.80
C GLU A 23 16.44 17.51 -11.84
N HIS A 24 17.41 16.72 -11.39
CA HIS A 24 18.30 15.93 -12.25
C HIS A 24 17.94 14.45 -12.29
N LEU A 25 16.78 14.05 -11.74
CA LEU A 25 16.33 12.66 -11.74
C LEU A 25 15.16 12.46 -12.71
N HIS A 26 15.38 11.60 -13.70
CA HIS A 26 14.39 11.25 -14.72
C HIS A 26 13.96 9.79 -14.57
N PHE A 27 12.69 9.50 -14.89
CA PHE A 27 12.09 8.19 -14.68
C PHE A 27 11.64 7.59 -16.01
N GLY A 28 12.19 6.44 -16.39
CA GLY A 28 11.92 5.79 -17.67
C GLY A 28 11.40 4.36 -17.53
N LEU A 29 10.39 3.99 -18.32
CA LEU A 29 10.01 2.59 -18.50
C LEU A 29 10.67 1.99 -19.73
N LEU A 30 11.35 0.88 -19.51
CA LEU A 30 12.06 0.14 -20.56
C LEU A 30 11.39 -1.21 -20.80
N THR A 31 10.60 -1.28 -21.87
CA THR A 31 9.57 -2.31 -22.05
C THR A 31 9.76 -3.14 -23.32
N ASP A 32 9.37 -4.42 -23.22
CA ASP A 32 9.26 -5.35 -24.35
C ASP A 32 7.88 -6.03 -24.28
N PHE A 33 7.41 -6.56 -25.40
CA PHE A 33 6.29 -7.49 -25.38
C PHE A 33 6.70 -8.90 -24.90
N ARG A 34 5.69 -9.70 -24.55
CA ARG A 34 5.88 -11.14 -24.24
C ARG A 34 6.32 -11.90 -25.48
N ASP A 35 7.17 -12.91 -25.29
CA ASP A 35 7.62 -13.83 -26.34
C ASP A 35 6.40 -14.42 -27.11
N ALA A 36 6.43 -14.42 -28.44
CA ALA A 36 5.31 -14.83 -29.30
C ALA A 36 5.78 -15.51 -30.60
N HIS A 37 4.89 -16.27 -31.26
CA HIS A 37 5.18 -16.89 -32.56
C HIS A 37 5.10 -15.92 -33.75
N LEU A 38 4.53 -14.73 -33.53
CA LEU A 38 4.40 -13.65 -34.51
C LEU A 38 5.11 -12.39 -33.99
N GLU A 39 5.57 -11.54 -34.90
CA GLU A 39 6.23 -10.27 -34.56
C GLU A 39 5.30 -9.33 -33.79
N SER A 40 4.04 -9.23 -34.24
CA SER A 40 2.97 -8.41 -33.65
C SER A 40 1.72 -9.24 -33.38
N LEU A 41 1.08 -8.99 -32.25
CA LEU A 41 -0.23 -9.53 -31.86
C LEU A 41 -1.28 -8.41 -31.86
N PRO A 42 -2.58 -8.74 -32.06
CA PRO A 42 -3.65 -7.72 -32.06
C PRO A 42 -3.76 -6.90 -30.77
N GLU A 43 -3.37 -7.49 -29.64
CA GLU A 43 -3.39 -6.85 -28.31
C GLU A 43 -2.27 -5.84 -28.07
N ASP A 44 -1.21 -5.86 -28.89
CA ASP A 44 -0.01 -5.04 -28.65
C ASP A 44 -0.28 -3.53 -28.85
N GLY A 45 -1.00 -3.17 -29.91
CA GLY A 45 -1.30 -1.78 -30.27
C GLY A 45 -2.09 -1.03 -29.20
N PRO A 46 -3.24 -1.56 -28.73
CA PRO A 46 -4.01 -0.95 -27.65
C PRO A 46 -3.21 -0.76 -26.35
N LEU A 47 -2.38 -1.75 -25.98
CA LEU A 47 -1.56 -1.68 -24.75
C LEU A 47 -0.47 -0.61 -24.86
N LEU A 48 0.17 -0.50 -26.03
CA LEU A 48 1.20 0.50 -26.26
C LEU A 48 0.62 1.91 -26.31
N GLN A 49 -0.56 2.08 -26.90
CA GLN A 49 -1.27 3.36 -26.91
C GLN A 49 -1.70 3.78 -25.50
N LEU A 50 -2.19 2.85 -24.68
CA LEU A 50 -2.51 3.12 -23.27
C LEU A 50 -1.26 3.59 -22.51
N ALA A 51 -0.13 2.90 -22.65
CA ALA A 51 1.11 3.26 -21.99
C ALA A 51 1.62 4.66 -22.42
N ARG A 52 1.47 5.01 -23.72
CA ARG A 52 1.77 6.34 -24.22
C ARG A 52 0.90 7.41 -23.56
N THR A 53 -0.41 7.24 -23.64
CA THR A 53 -1.38 8.20 -23.08
C THR A 53 -1.10 8.46 -21.61
N ARG A 54 -0.82 7.42 -20.81
CA ARG A 54 -0.54 7.56 -19.38
C ARG A 54 0.77 8.29 -19.06
N ILE A 55 1.82 8.08 -19.85
CA ILE A 55 3.08 8.83 -19.68
C ILE A 55 2.90 10.30 -20.06
N ASP A 56 2.14 10.58 -21.12
CA ASP A 56 1.81 11.94 -21.52
C ASP A 56 0.98 12.66 -20.43
N GLU A 57 -0.04 12.00 -19.88
CA GLU A 57 -0.84 12.50 -18.75
C GLU A 57 0.00 12.77 -17.49
N LEU A 58 0.95 11.88 -17.16
CA LEU A 58 1.87 12.09 -16.04
C LEU A 58 2.77 13.31 -16.27
N ASN A 59 3.36 13.44 -17.46
CA ASN A 59 4.19 14.62 -17.77
C ASN A 59 3.35 15.91 -17.73
N GLU A 60 2.12 15.92 -18.24
CA GLU A 60 1.23 17.07 -18.17
C GLU A 60 0.90 17.47 -16.72
N LYS A 61 0.56 16.48 -15.89
CA LYS A 61 0.26 16.65 -14.45
C LYS A 61 1.39 17.38 -13.72
N TYR A 62 2.64 17.00 -13.96
CA TYR A 62 3.79 17.58 -13.26
C TYR A 62 4.34 18.85 -13.93
N ARG A 63 4.05 19.07 -15.22
CA ARG A 63 4.40 20.33 -15.92
C ARG A 63 3.52 21.50 -15.47
N ALA A 64 2.23 21.25 -15.20
CA ALA A 64 1.29 22.26 -14.70
C ALA A 64 1.52 22.65 -13.22
N GLY A 65 2.21 21.80 -12.45
CA GLY A 65 2.38 21.92 -11.00
C GLY A 65 3.49 22.87 -10.50
N GLY A 66 4.14 23.63 -11.38
CA GLY A 66 5.12 24.68 -10.97
C GLY A 66 6.49 24.19 -10.51
N GLY A 67 6.81 22.89 -10.64
CA GLY A 67 8.17 22.38 -10.39
C GLY A 67 9.10 22.71 -11.55
N GLY A 68 10.04 23.63 -11.32
CA GLY A 68 10.85 24.36 -12.31
C GLY A 68 11.82 23.58 -13.22
N THR A 69 11.57 22.32 -13.55
CA THR A 69 12.41 21.58 -14.51
C THR A 69 11.96 21.83 -15.96
N PRO A 70 12.80 22.42 -16.83
CA PRO A 70 12.49 22.59 -18.24
C PRO A 70 12.67 21.25 -18.98
N GLY A 71 11.65 20.38 -18.96
CA GLY A 71 11.69 19.11 -19.69
C GLY A 71 10.67 18.07 -19.24
N ASP A 72 10.62 16.95 -19.94
CA ASP A 72 9.81 15.80 -19.54
C ASP A 72 10.53 15.01 -18.43
N ILE A 73 9.76 14.56 -17.44
CA ILE A 73 10.28 13.81 -16.27
C ILE A 73 10.13 12.31 -16.51
N PHE A 74 9.02 11.92 -17.15
CA PHE A 74 8.67 10.54 -17.43
C PHE A 74 8.91 10.17 -18.88
N PHE A 75 9.48 9.00 -19.10
CA PHE A 75 9.83 8.49 -20.43
C PHE A 75 9.33 7.06 -20.64
N LEU A 76 8.99 6.74 -21.88
CA LEU A 76 8.74 5.36 -22.31
C LEU A 76 9.71 5.00 -23.43
N PHE A 77 10.41 3.89 -23.26
CA PHE A 77 11.28 3.28 -24.24
C PHE A 77 10.78 1.87 -24.52
N HIS A 78 10.06 1.72 -25.61
CA HIS A 78 9.46 0.44 -25.99
C HIS A 78 10.18 -0.17 -27.20
N ARG A 79 10.48 -1.46 -27.10
CA ARG A 79 11.17 -2.23 -28.15
C ARG A 79 10.21 -3.26 -28.77
N ALA A 80 10.27 -3.37 -30.10
CA ALA A 80 9.55 -4.41 -30.83
C ALA A 80 10.16 -5.81 -30.58
N ARG A 81 9.37 -6.85 -30.81
CA ARG A 81 9.91 -8.23 -30.85
C ARG A 81 10.83 -8.35 -32.06
N ARG A 82 11.95 -9.07 -31.91
CA ARG A 82 12.83 -9.46 -33.02
C ARG A 82 12.86 -10.97 -33.13
N TRP A 83 12.97 -11.46 -34.37
CA TRP A 83 13.09 -12.89 -34.62
C TRP A 83 14.38 -13.43 -34.03
N ASN A 84 14.27 -14.40 -33.13
CA ASN A 84 15.42 -15.12 -32.60
C ASN A 84 15.68 -16.37 -33.46
N VAL A 85 16.78 -16.37 -34.19
CA VAL A 85 17.14 -17.47 -35.11
C VAL A 85 17.41 -18.78 -34.35
N HIS A 86 17.90 -18.72 -33.11
CA HIS A 86 18.22 -19.90 -32.31
C HIS A 86 16.98 -20.49 -31.63
N ASP A 87 16.07 -19.64 -31.17
CA ASP A 87 14.92 -20.07 -30.37
C ASP A 87 13.64 -20.21 -31.20
N HIS A 88 13.69 -19.79 -32.47
CA HIS A 88 12.57 -19.79 -33.42
C HIS A 88 11.32 -19.09 -32.87
N ILE A 89 11.52 -17.95 -32.21
CA ILE A 89 10.47 -17.17 -31.57
C ILE A 89 10.74 -15.67 -31.71
N TRP A 90 9.67 -14.87 -31.76
CA TRP A 90 9.75 -13.42 -31.67
C TRP A 90 9.82 -13.01 -30.21
N MET A 91 10.90 -12.34 -29.81
CA MET A 91 11.12 -11.92 -28.43
C MET A 91 11.90 -10.60 -28.35
N GLY A 92 11.94 -9.99 -27.17
CA GLY A 92 12.79 -8.81 -26.93
C GLY A 92 14.27 -9.16 -27.10
N TYR A 93 15.00 -8.37 -27.88
CA TYR A 93 16.44 -8.57 -28.11
C TYR A 93 17.20 -8.60 -26.79
N GLU A 94 17.93 -9.70 -26.54
CA GLU A 94 18.83 -9.90 -25.39
C GLU A 94 18.22 -9.66 -24.01
N ARG A 95 16.89 -9.70 -23.88
CA ARG A 95 16.14 -9.43 -22.63
C ARG A 95 16.68 -8.19 -21.90
N LYS A 96 16.97 -8.31 -20.58
CA LYS A 96 17.43 -7.22 -19.71
C LYS A 96 18.77 -6.63 -20.17
N ARG A 97 19.73 -7.47 -20.58
CA ARG A 97 21.01 -6.99 -21.14
C ARG A 97 20.81 -6.11 -22.37
N GLY A 98 19.99 -6.58 -23.32
CA GLY A 98 19.67 -5.82 -24.52
C GLY A 98 18.97 -4.51 -24.22
N LYS A 99 18.06 -4.51 -23.24
CA LYS A 99 17.37 -3.29 -22.78
C LYS A 99 18.39 -2.23 -22.38
N LEU A 100 19.33 -2.59 -21.51
CA LEU A 100 20.37 -1.67 -21.03
C LEU A 100 21.31 -1.24 -22.15
N ALA A 101 21.72 -2.14 -23.03
CA ALA A 101 22.57 -1.81 -24.17
C ALA A 101 21.89 -0.82 -25.15
N ASP A 102 20.62 -1.02 -25.46
CA ASP A 102 19.86 -0.12 -26.33
C ASP A 102 19.60 1.24 -25.66
N LEU A 103 19.36 1.24 -24.35
CA LEU A 103 19.25 2.47 -23.56
C LEU A 103 20.57 3.25 -23.56
N ASN A 104 21.70 2.61 -23.25
CA ASN A 104 23.01 3.28 -23.23
C ASN A 104 23.39 3.83 -24.60
N ALA A 105 23.07 3.08 -25.67
CA ALA A 105 23.24 3.57 -27.04
C ALA A 105 22.39 4.82 -27.32
N LEU A 106 21.18 4.92 -26.76
CA LEU A 106 20.36 6.13 -26.83
C LEU A 106 20.96 7.30 -26.02
N LEU A 107 21.42 7.04 -24.79
CA LEU A 107 22.00 8.05 -23.90
C LEU A 107 23.32 8.64 -24.44
N ARG A 108 24.10 7.87 -25.21
CA ARG A 108 25.40 8.30 -25.75
C ARG A 108 25.42 8.59 -27.24
N GLY A 109 24.42 8.15 -27.98
CA GLY A 109 24.31 8.30 -29.43
C GLY A 109 23.61 9.58 -29.89
N GLY A 110 23.57 10.64 -29.06
CA GLY A 110 22.78 11.87 -29.24
C GLY A 110 22.38 12.21 -30.68
N VAL A 111 21.07 12.29 -30.96
CA VAL A 111 20.44 12.71 -32.24
C VAL A 111 20.87 11.94 -33.51
N GLN A 112 21.85 11.03 -33.44
CA GLN A 112 22.14 10.10 -34.55
C GLN A 112 21.09 8.97 -34.54
N ALA A 113 20.55 8.69 -35.73
CA ALA A 113 19.37 7.86 -35.94
C ALA A 113 19.46 6.42 -35.36
N ASP A 114 20.66 5.89 -35.14
CA ASP A 114 20.88 4.48 -34.82
C ASP A 114 20.40 4.05 -33.43
N GLY A 115 20.44 4.93 -32.41
CA GLY A 115 19.99 4.59 -31.04
C GLY A 115 18.47 4.62 -30.91
N ARG A 116 17.83 5.67 -31.42
CA ARG A 116 16.37 5.81 -31.45
C ARG A 116 15.70 4.78 -32.35
N ALA A 117 16.34 4.38 -33.46
CA ALA A 117 15.86 3.34 -34.36
C ALA A 117 15.75 1.95 -33.70
N ARG A 118 16.35 1.72 -32.53
CA ARG A 118 16.22 0.46 -31.78
C ARG A 118 14.92 0.36 -31.00
N PHE A 119 14.23 1.48 -30.79
CA PHE A 119 12.95 1.57 -30.09
C PHE A 119 11.83 1.78 -31.11
N SER A 120 10.75 0.98 -31.01
CA SER A 120 9.57 1.16 -31.85
C SER A 120 8.69 2.31 -31.38
N LEU A 121 8.75 2.66 -30.09
CA LEU A 121 8.12 3.86 -29.54
C LEU A 121 9.01 4.48 -28.47
N VAL A 122 9.21 5.78 -28.59
CA VAL A 122 9.82 6.63 -27.55
C VAL A 122 8.85 7.75 -27.22
N VAL A 123 8.49 7.90 -25.95
CA VAL A 123 7.64 8.98 -25.43
C VAL A 123 8.48 9.85 -24.47
N GLY A 124 8.32 11.17 -24.59
CA GLY A 124 9.08 12.18 -23.85
C GLY A 124 10.21 12.84 -24.68
N ASN A 125 10.57 14.08 -24.33
CA ASN A 125 11.64 14.85 -24.96
C ASN A 125 13.03 14.37 -24.50
N THR A 126 13.66 13.52 -25.32
CA THR A 126 14.95 12.89 -25.01
C THR A 126 16.17 13.82 -25.03
N ALA A 127 16.05 15.11 -25.36
CA ALA A 127 17.19 16.03 -25.45
C ALA A 127 18.02 16.08 -24.15
N VAL A 128 17.34 16.12 -23.00
CA VAL A 128 17.96 16.16 -21.67
C VAL A 128 18.73 14.88 -21.30
N LEU A 129 18.43 13.76 -21.96
CA LEU A 129 18.99 12.45 -21.58
C LEU A 129 20.44 12.25 -22.03
N SER A 130 20.93 13.08 -22.96
CA SER A 130 22.30 12.98 -23.46
C SER A 130 23.36 13.26 -22.38
N ASP A 131 23.00 14.05 -21.37
CA ASP A 131 23.88 14.44 -20.25
C ASP A 131 23.82 13.46 -19.06
N VAL A 132 22.96 12.43 -19.11
CA VAL A 132 22.81 11.45 -18.02
C VAL A 132 24.12 10.71 -17.78
N GLN A 133 24.68 10.81 -16.57
CA GLN A 133 25.94 10.13 -16.20
C GLN A 133 25.71 8.75 -15.57
N TYR A 134 24.64 8.62 -14.78
CA TYR A 134 24.35 7.42 -14.01
C TYR A 134 22.96 6.88 -14.34
N VAL A 135 22.83 5.56 -14.32
CA VAL A 135 21.54 4.87 -14.50
C VAL A 135 21.29 3.96 -13.30
N ILE A 136 20.10 4.09 -12.70
CA ILE A 136 19.60 3.20 -11.64
C ILE A 136 18.68 2.16 -12.28
N THR A 137 18.99 0.88 -12.12
CA THR A 137 18.18 -0.21 -12.68
C THR A 137 17.27 -0.81 -11.61
N LEU A 138 15.97 -0.75 -11.87
CA LEU A 138 14.93 -1.34 -11.01
C LEU A 138 14.13 -2.35 -11.82
N ASP A 139 13.93 -3.54 -11.25
CA ASP A 139 12.97 -4.49 -11.79
C ASP A 139 11.54 -4.07 -11.39
N THR A 140 10.52 -4.65 -12.04
CA THR A 140 9.12 -4.28 -11.81
C THR A 140 8.65 -4.50 -10.37
N ASP A 141 9.27 -5.43 -9.64
CA ASP A 141 9.01 -5.76 -8.24
C ASP A 141 9.95 -5.03 -7.25
N THR A 142 10.79 -4.12 -7.76
CA THR A 142 11.77 -3.39 -6.95
C THR A 142 11.27 -1.98 -6.63
N GLN A 143 11.23 -1.68 -5.33
CA GLN A 143 10.88 -0.38 -4.78
C GLN A 143 12.15 0.41 -4.50
N LEU A 144 12.12 1.69 -4.88
CA LEU A 144 13.16 2.67 -4.60
C LEU A 144 12.70 3.51 -3.41
N PRO A 145 13.32 3.36 -2.22
CA PRO A 145 12.93 4.12 -1.04
C PRO A 145 13.12 5.62 -1.23
N ARG A 146 12.54 6.38 -0.30
CA ARG A 146 12.69 7.83 -0.28
C ARG A 146 14.17 8.22 -0.15
N ASP A 147 14.60 9.18 -0.95
CA ASP A 147 15.97 9.74 -1.02
C ASP A 147 17.10 8.76 -1.43
N ALA A 148 16.78 7.49 -1.72
CA ALA A 148 17.77 6.47 -2.05
C ALA A 148 18.53 6.79 -3.35
N ALA A 149 17.87 7.37 -4.36
CA ALA A 149 18.52 7.73 -5.62
C ALA A 149 19.65 8.75 -5.42
N ARG A 150 19.41 9.76 -4.57
CA ARG A 150 20.42 10.76 -4.24
C ARG A 150 21.62 10.15 -3.52
N GLN A 151 21.37 9.22 -2.60
CA GLN A 151 22.44 8.50 -1.91
C GLN A 151 23.27 7.62 -2.86
N PHE A 152 22.63 6.96 -3.84
CA PHE A 152 23.33 6.19 -4.88
C PHE A 152 24.26 7.08 -5.72
N VAL A 153 23.73 8.20 -6.22
CA VAL A 153 24.51 9.15 -7.04
C VAL A 153 25.64 9.75 -6.21
N GLY A 154 25.38 10.16 -4.97
CA GLY A 154 26.39 10.68 -4.05
C GLY A 154 27.52 9.67 -3.78
N ALA A 155 27.19 8.39 -3.61
CA ALA A 155 28.17 7.33 -3.44
C ALA A 155 29.04 7.15 -4.69
N MET A 156 28.45 7.08 -5.90
CA MET A 156 29.23 6.96 -7.14
C MET A 156 30.09 8.18 -7.44
N ALA A 157 29.60 9.39 -7.14
CA ALA A 157 30.31 10.63 -7.39
C ALA A 157 31.55 10.82 -6.49
N HIS A 158 31.59 10.12 -5.35
CA HIS A 158 32.70 10.19 -4.40
C HIS A 158 34.05 9.84 -5.08
N PRO A 159 35.13 10.63 -4.88
CA PRO A 159 36.40 10.42 -5.59
C PRO A 159 36.98 9.01 -5.48
N LEU A 160 36.82 8.35 -4.34
CA LEU A 160 37.30 6.97 -4.12
C LEU A 160 36.54 5.91 -4.93
N ASN A 161 35.32 6.22 -5.37
CA ASN A 161 34.46 5.30 -6.11
C ASN A 161 34.53 5.52 -7.62
N ARG A 162 35.24 6.55 -8.11
CA ARG A 162 35.34 6.82 -9.55
C ARG A 162 36.01 5.67 -10.30
N PRO A 163 35.35 5.06 -11.31
CA PRO A 163 35.89 3.91 -12.01
C PRO A 163 37.13 4.28 -12.83
N HIS A 164 38.16 3.45 -12.73
CA HIS A 164 39.38 3.54 -13.53
C HIS A 164 39.52 2.32 -14.44
N TYR A 165 39.36 2.56 -15.74
CA TYR A 165 39.49 1.54 -16.78
C TYR A 165 40.96 1.32 -17.16
N ASP A 166 41.42 0.07 -17.12
CA ASP A 166 42.77 -0.33 -17.52
C ASP A 166 42.72 -0.88 -18.96
N GLU A 167 43.25 -0.13 -19.93
CA GLU A 167 43.27 -0.51 -21.34
C GLU A 167 44.09 -1.77 -21.63
N VAL A 168 45.07 -2.12 -20.79
CA VAL A 168 45.86 -3.35 -20.99
C VAL A 168 45.09 -4.56 -20.48
N LYS A 169 44.44 -4.44 -19.33
CA LYS A 169 43.64 -5.51 -18.71
C LYS A 169 42.22 -5.58 -19.25
N GLN A 170 41.79 -4.55 -20.00
CA GLN A 170 40.47 -4.42 -20.64
C GLN A 170 39.31 -4.56 -19.63
N ARG A 171 39.47 -4.00 -18.44
CA ARG A 171 38.48 -4.01 -17.34
C ARG A 171 38.70 -2.84 -16.37
N VAL A 172 37.73 -2.56 -15.51
CA VAL A 172 37.89 -1.61 -14.39
C VAL A 172 38.77 -2.23 -13.30
N THR A 173 39.74 -1.46 -12.79
CA THR A 173 40.73 -1.97 -11.80
C THR A 173 40.75 -1.20 -10.48
N ALA A 174 40.31 0.05 -10.48
CA ALA A 174 40.14 0.88 -9.28
C ALA A 174 38.81 1.63 -9.36
N GLY A 175 38.29 2.09 -8.22
CA GLY A 175 36.90 2.56 -8.10
C GLY A 175 35.87 1.51 -8.53
N TYR A 176 34.63 1.95 -8.77
CA TYR A 176 33.51 1.06 -9.05
C TYR A 176 32.69 1.58 -10.23
N GLY A 177 32.55 0.78 -11.28
CA GLY A 177 31.66 1.11 -12.42
C GLY A 177 30.20 0.84 -12.09
N ILE A 178 29.93 0.00 -11.08
CA ILE A 178 28.59 -0.37 -10.62
C ILE A 178 28.60 -0.44 -9.09
N LEU A 179 27.58 0.12 -8.45
CA LEU A 179 27.31 -0.10 -7.02
C LEU A 179 26.02 -0.91 -6.83
N GLN A 180 26.15 -2.02 -6.12
CA GLN A 180 25.07 -2.89 -5.69
C GLN A 180 24.58 -2.43 -4.31
N PRO A 181 23.36 -1.91 -4.17
CA PRO A 181 22.78 -1.61 -2.87
C PRO A 181 22.29 -2.88 -2.18
N ARG A 182 22.07 -2.77 -0.87
CA ARG A 182 21.48 -3.85 -0.07
C ARG A 182 20.01 -4.05 -0.46
N VAL A 183 19.65 -5.26 -0.86
CA VAL A 183 18.25 -5.61 -1.17
C VAL A 183 17.59 -6.23 0.06
N VAL A 184 16.47 -5.64 0.48
CA VAL A 184 15.69 -6.05 1.66
C VAL A 184 14.31 -6.52 1.20
N VAL A 185 13.70 -7.45 1.93
CA VAL A 185 12.36 -7.92 1.61
C VAL A 185 11.31 -6.89 2.06
N SER A 186 10.32 -6.61 1.20
CA SER A 186 9.21 -5.74 1.56
C SER A 186 8.37 -6.35 2.71
N LEU A 187 8.00 -5.53 3.70
CA LEU A 187 7.16 -5.96 4.83
C LEU A 187 5.78 -6.51 4.39
N PRO A 188 5.07 -5.88 3.42
CA PRO A 188 3.79 -6.40 2.94
C PRO A 188 3.90 -7.75 2.22
N GLY A 189 5.04 -8.05 1.60
CA GLY A 189 5.32 -9.33 0.93
C GLY A 189 5.64 -10.45 1.92
N ALA A 190 6.45 -10.16 2.94
CA ALA A 190 6.92 -11.15 3.92
C ALA A 190 5.79 -11.81 4.73
N ASN A 191 4.67 -11.12 4.96
CA ASN A 191 3.58 -11.62 5.81
C ASN A 191 2.44 -12.35 5.07
N ARG A 192 2.60 -12.64 3.77
CA ARG A 192 1.54 -13.25 2.95
C ARG A 192 1.52 -14.78 2.97
N SER A 193 2.59 -15.46 3.38
CA SER A 193 2.64 -16.92 3.57
C SER A 193 3.61 -17.31 4.67
N ARG A 194 3.53 -18.54 5.19
CA ARG A 194 4.54 -19.04 6.16
C ARG A 194 5.92 -19.15 5.51
N TYR A 195 5.97 -19.47 4.23
CA TYR A 195 7.20 -19.53 3.43
C TYR A 195 7.87 -18.17 3.38
N ALA A 196 7.13 -17.12 3.02
CA ALA A 196 7.63 -15.76 2.98
C ALA A 196 8.02 -15.24 4.37
N ARG A 197 7.35 -15.66 5.46
CA ARG A 197 7.77 -15.31 6.82
C ARG A 197 9.05 -16.02 7.25
N LEU A 198 9.17 -17.31 6.92
CA LEU A 198 10.33 -18.11 7.25
C LEU A 198 11.55 -17.58 6.49
N TYR A 199 11.42 -17.36 5.19
CA TYR A 199 12.51 -16.93 4.33
C TYR A 199 12.58 -15.43 4.10
N GLY A 200 11.68 -14.57 4.59
CA GLY A 200 11.69 -13.13 4.24
C GLY A 200 12.15 -12.19 5.35
N GLY A 201 12.34 -12.68 6.58
CA GLY A 201 12.44 -11.83 7.77
C GLY A 201 13.83 -11.29 8.15
N GLU A 202 14.93 -11.93 7.75
CA GLU A 202 16.29 -11.53 8.17
C GLU A 202 17.35 -11.77 7.07
N PRO A 203 18.42 -10.96 7.05
CA PRO A 203 19.56 -11.15 6.17
C PRO A 203 20.38 -12.37 6.61
N GLY A 204 20.91 -13.14 5.65
CA GLY A 204 21.94 -14.16 5.95
C GLY A 204 21.78 -15.53 5.30
N ILE A 205 20.65 -15.86 4.66
CA ILE A 205 20.45 -17.21 4.07
C ILE A 205 20.38 -17.20 2.55
N ASP A 206 20.02 -16.06 1.95
CA ASP A 206 20.14 -15.88 0.51
C ASP A 206 21.54 -15.33 0.17
N PRO A 207 22.43 -16.15 -0.43
CA PRO A 207 23.78 -15.73 -0.78
C PRO A 207 23.84 -14.79 -2.00
N TYR A 208 22.73 -14.60 -2.71
CA TYR A 208 22.65 -13.71 -3.86
C TYR A 208 22.14 -12.33 -3.48
N THR A 209 21.04 -12.22 -2.73
CA THR A 209 20.36 -10.92 -2.57
C THR A 209 20.51 -10.24 -1.21
N ARG A 210 20.99 -10.92 -0.16
CA ARG A 210 20.77 -10.47 1.23
C ARG A 210 22.02 -10.30 2.09
N ALA A 211 23.13 -9.97 1.46
CA ALA A 211 24.35 -9.59 2.14
C ALA A 211 24.15 -8.25 2.90
N VAL A 212 24.20 -8.28 4.24
CA VAL A 212 24.53 -7.08 5.05
C VAL A 212 26.03 -6.76 4.89
N SER A 213 26.81 -7.78 4.56
CA SER A 213 28.24 -7.75 4.26
C SER A 213 28.49 -8.74 3.12
N ASP A 214 29.28 -8.31 2.13
CA ASP A 214 29.79 -9.18 1.07
C ASP A 214 31.24 -9.49 1.45
N VAL A 215 31.51 -10.77 1.73
CA VAL A 215 32.86 -11.24 2.11
C VAL A 215 33.90 -10.81 1.07
N TYR A 216 33.53 -10.72 -0.21
CA TYR A 216 34.43 -10.25 -1.25
C TYR A 216 34.70 -8.76 -1.16
N GLN A 217 33.71 -7.95 -0.79
CA GLN A 217 33.91 -6.52 -0.53
C GLN A 217 34.76 -6.30 0.72
N ASP A 218 34.45 -6.98 1.82
CA ASP A 218 35.11 -6.76 3.10
C ASP A 218 36.58 -7.19 3.09
N VAL A 219 36.90 -8.27 2.36
CA VAL A 219 38.26 -8.83 2.31
C VAL A 219 39.06 -8.29 1.12
N PHE A 220 38.43 -8.07 -0.04
CA PHE A 220 39.14 -7.74 -1.29
C PHE A 220 38.73 -6.39 -1.90
N GLY A 221 37.77 -5.67 -1.31
CA GLY A 221 37.28 -4.39 -1.81
C GLY A 221 36.50 -4.49 -3.13
N GLU A 222 35.93 -5.66 -3.45
CA GLU A 222 35.12 -5.88 -4.66
C GLU A 222 33.89 -6.74 -4.36
N GLY A 223 32.69 -6.16 -4.45
CA GLY A 223 31.41 -6.83 -4.23
C GLY A 223 30.91 -7.65 -5.43
N SER A 224 29.70 -8.19 -5.29
CA SER A 224 29.01 -8.98 -6.32
C SER A 224 27.79 -8.22 -6.85
N PHE A 225 27.64 -8.12 -8.17
CA PHE A 225 26.48 -7.49 -8.80
C PHE A 225 25.39 -8.53 -9.07
N ILE A 226 24.16 -8.21 -8.68
CA ILE A 226 22.98 -9.09 -8.83
C ILE A 226 21.86 -8.44 -9.63
N GLY A 227 22.22 -7.49 -10.49
CA GLY A 227 21.30 -6.92 -11.48
C GLY A 227 20.47 -5.76 -10.97
N LYS A 228 20.76 -5.23 -9.78
CA LYS A 228 20.06 -4.08 -9.19
C LYS A 228 21.06 -3.09 -8.65
N GLY A 229 20.86 -1.82 -8.90
CA GLY A 229 21.76 -0.79 -8.40
C GLY A 229 21.97 0.34 -9.38
N ILE A 230 23.08 1.03 -9.22
CA ILE A 230 23.47 2.19 -10.03
C ILE A 230 24.76 1.89 -10.77
N TYR A 231 24.87 2.34 -12.02
CA TYR A 231 26.11 2.27 -12.78
C TYR A 231 26.41 3.59 -13.50
N GLU A 232 27.69 3.86 -13.73
CA GLU A 232 28.14 4.98 -14.56
C GLU A 232 28.20 4.52 -16.02
N VAL A 233 27.48 5.24 -16.88
CA VAL A 233 27.17 4.80 -18.25
C VAL A 233 28.44 4.61 -19.07
N ASN A 234 29.43 5.50 -18.97
CA ASN A 234 30.63 5.43 -19.80
C ASN A 234 31.55 4.27 -19.41
N ALA A 235 31.80 4.07 -18.12
CA ALA A 235 32.62 2.99 -17.60
C ALA A 235 31.97 1.63 -17.85
N PHE A 236 30.63 1.55 -17.71
CA PHE A 236 29.88 0.35 -18.03
C PHE A 236 30.00 0.00 -19.52
N GLU A 237 29.78 0.97 -20.41
CA GLU A 237 29.92 0.78 -21.86
C GLU A 237 31.37 0.44 -22.25
N GLN A 238 32.36 1.16 -21.73
CA GLN A 238 33.79 0.91 -22.01
C GLN A 238 34.19 -0.52 -21.58
N ALA A 239 33.65 -0.99 -20.46
CA ALA A 239 33.93 -2.33 -19.96
C ALA A 239 33.26 -3.45 -20.77
N LEU A 240 32.03 -3.24 -21.27
CA LEU A 240 31.16 -4.33 -21.75
C LEU A 240 30.88 -4.33 -23.24
N ARG A 241 31.09 -3.20 -23.95
CA ARG A 241 30.76 -3.07 -25.37
C ARG A 241 31.44 -4.16 -26.21
N ASN A 242 30.64 -4.87 -26.99
CA ASN A 242 31.05 -5.97 -27.87
C ASN A 242 31.80 -7.12 -27.15
N ARG A 243 31.70 -7.25 -25.82
CA ARG A 243 32.41 -8.30 -25.06
C ARG A 243 31.70 -9.63 -25.08
N PHE A 244 30.39 -9.63 -25.10
CA PHE A 244 29.60 -10.84 -24.92
C PHE A 244 28.99 -11.32 -26.23
N PRO A 245 29.05 -12.63 -26.52
CA PRO A 245 28.33 -13.18 -27.65
C PRO A 245 26.81 -13.01 -27.47
N GLU A 246 26.12 -12.87 -28.59
CA GLU A 246 24.66 -12.82 -28.64
C GLU A 246 24.04 -14.21 -28.36
N ASN A 247 22.82 -14.22 -27.86
CA ASN A 247 21.95 -15.37 -27.61
C ASN A 247 22.56 -16.45 -26.72
N ARG A 248 23.49 -16.10 -25.83
CA ARG A 248 24.24 -17.06 -25.01
C ARG A 248 24.08 -16.91 -23.50
N ILE A 249 23.93 -15.69 -22.99
CA ILE A 249 24.03 -15.39 -21.55
C ILE A 249 22.65 -15.06 -20.98
N LEU A 250 22.11 -15.96 -20.15
CA LEU A 250 20.85 -15.77 -19.43
C LEU A 250 21.02 -14.93 -18.17
N SER A 251 22.11 -15.16 -17.41
CA SER A 251 22.48 -14.40 -16.20
C SER A 251 23.75 -13.61 -16.48
N HIS A 252 23.59 -12.32 -16.74
CA HIS A 252 24.70 -11.43 -17.11
C HIS A 252 25.25 -10.65 -15.91
N ASP A 253 24.46 -10.48 -14.85
CA ASP A 253 24.72 -9.56 -13.75
C ASP A 253 26.08 -9.77 -13.08
N LEU A 254 26.37 -11.00 -12.61
CA LEU A 254 27.66 -11.29 -11.95
C LEU A 254 28.84 -11.03 -12.89
N LEU A 255 28.70 -11.37 -14.18
CA LEU A 255 29.76 -11.19 -15.16
C LEU A 255 30.00 -9.71 -15.44
N GLU A 256 28.94 -8.92 -15.60
CA GLU A 256 29.02 -7.47 -15.77
C GLU A 256 29.74 -6.80 -14.60
N GLY A 257 29.40 -7.20 -13.37
CA GLY A 257 30.08 -6.76 -12.15
C GLY A 257 31.57 -7.13 -12.11
N CYS A 258 31.97 -8.24 -12.73
CA CYS A 258 33.38 -8.64 -12.82
C CYS A 258 34.20 -7.80 -13.81
N TYR A 259 33.58 -7.26 -14.87
CA TYR A 259 34.26 -6.38 -15.84
C TYR A 259 34.24 -4.91 -15.40
N ALA A 260 33.09 -4.44 -14.91
CA ALA A 260 32.89 -3.07 -14.48
C ALA A 260 33.34 -2.81 -13.02
N ARG A 261 33.74 -3.86 -12.29
CA ARG A 261 34.11 -3.85 -10.88
C ARG A 261 32.97 -3.36 -9.98
N ALA A 262 32.18 -4.29 -9.45
CA ALA A 262 31.08 -4.00 -8.55
C ALA A 262 31.56 -3.65 -7.14
N GLY A 263 30.92 -2.66 -6.51
CA GLY A 263 31.04 -2.35 -5.09
C GLY A 263 29.72 -2.60 -4.35
N LEU A 264 29.79 -2.96 -3.06
CA LEU A 264 28.60 -3.06 -2.20
C LEU A 264 28.33 -1.72 -1.51
N LEU A 265 27.09 -1.25 -1.59
CA LEU A 265 26.59 -0.11 -0.82
C LEU A 265 25.65 -0.62 0.27
N SER A 266 26.21 -0.90 1.45
CA SER A 266 25.51 -1.56 2.57
C SER A 266 24.43 -0.70 3.23
N ASP A 267 24.63 0.62 3.22
CA ASP A 267 23.85 1.57 4.03
C ASP A 267 22.60 2.08 3.32
N VAL A 268 22.48 1.82 2.01
CA VAL A 268 21.35 2.24 1.19
C VAL A 268 20.59 1.01 0.70
N HIS A 269 19.27 1.03 0.90
CA HIS A 269 18.42 -0.13 0.69
C HIS A 269 17.59 -0.01 -0.60
N LEU A 270 17.29 -1.16 -1.22
CA LEU A 270 16.16 -1.36 -2.13
C LEU A 270 15.22 -2.40 -1.52
N TYR A 271 13.92 -2.29 -1.75
CA TYR A 271 12.96 -3.31 -1.31
C TYR A 271 12.46 -4.16 -2.47
N GLU A 272 12.37 -5.47 -2.27
CA GLU A 272 11.83 -6.44 -3.24
C GLU A 272 10.84 -7.37 -2.54
N ASP A 273 9.85 -7.86 -3.27
CA ASP A 273 8.97 -8.91 -2.79
C ASP A 273 9.68 -10.28 -2.82
N TYR A 274 9.58 -11.05 -1.74
CA TYR A 274 10.06 -12.43 -1.73
C TYR A 274 9.00 -13.40 -2.29
N PRO A 275 9.38 -14.49 -2.98
CA PRO A 275 8.44 -15.49 -3.46
C PRO A 275 7.50 -15.99 -2.35
N LEU A 276 6.20 -15.96 -2.62
CA LEU A 276 5.18 -16.38 -1.65
C LEU A 276 5.10 -17.91 -1.50
N ARG A 277 5.60 -18.66 -2.47
CA ARG A 277 5.48 -20.12 -2.57
C ARG A 277 6.85 -20.72 -2.87
N TYR A 278 7.10 -21.91 -2.32
CA TYR A 278 8.33 -22.66 -2.57
C TYR A 278 8.55 -22.96 -4.06
N SER A 279 7.49 -23.31 -4.81
CA SER A 279 7.62 -23.58 -6.25
C SER A 279 8.05 -22.36 -7.09
N ALA A 280 7.67 -21.15 -6.66
CA ALA A 280 8.10 -19.92 -7.31
C ALA A 280 9.58 -19.63 -7.01
N ASP A 281 10.04 -19.90 -5.79
CA ASP A 281 11.46 -19.83 -5.43
C ASP A 281 12.31 -20.84 -6.20
N VAL A 282 11.86 -22.10 -6.28
CA VAL A 282 12.53 -23.16 -7.07
C VAL A 282 12.66 -22.76 -8.54
N SER A 283 11.62 -22.17 -9.13
CA SER A 283 11.66 -21.68 -10.51
C SER A 283 12.68 -20.54 -10.70
N ARG A 284 12.85 -19.67 -9.69
CA ARG A 284 13.85 -18.61 -9.66
C ARG A 284 15.26 -19.20 -9.55
N ARG A 285 15.51 -20.09 -8.59
CA ARG A 285 16.80 -20.76 -8.37
C ARG A 285 17.23 -21.61 -9.57
N HIS A 286 16.30 -22.36 -10.17
CA HIS A 286 16.57 -23.14 -11.40
C HIS A 286 17.09 -22.24 -12.53
N ARG A 287 16.46 -21.08 -12.75
CA ARG A 287 16.89 -20.10 -13.74
C ARG A 287 18.29 -19.57 -13.47
N TRP A 288 18.59 -19.24 -12.20
CA TRP A 288 19.91 -18.76 -11.80
C TRP A 288 21.00 -19.81 -12.01
N ILE A 289 20.77 -21.06 -11.59
CA ILE A 289 21.71 -22.16 -11.81
C ILE A 289 21.98 -22.34 -13.32
N ARG A 290 20.94 -22.29 -14.17
CA ARG A 290 21.15 -22.34 -15.63
C ARG A 290 22.03 -21.19 -16.11
N GLY A 291 21.77 -19.97 -15.64
CA GLY A 291 22.58 -18.80 -15.97
C GLY A 291 24.05 -18.94 -15.54
N ASP A 292 24.30 -19.38 -14.30
CA ASP A 292 25.66 -19.58 -13.77
C ASP A 292 26.45 -20.59 -14.61
N TRP A 293 25.82 -21.72 -14.97
CA TRP A 293 26.48 -22.75 -15.79
C TRP A 293 26.73 -22.32 -17.24
N GLN A 294 26.01 -21.32 -17.76
CA GLN A 294 26.37 -20.68 -19.03
C GLN A 294 27.66 -19.86 -18.95
N LEU A 295 28.02 -19.37 -17.76
CA LEU A 295 29.23 -18.60 -17.53
C LEU A 295 30.49 -19.47 -17.37
N ALA A 296 30.37 -20.80 -17.31
CA ALA A 296 31.52 -21.71 -17.13
C ALA A 296 32.62 -21.52 -18.21
N GLY A 297 32.28 -21.00 -19.39
CA GLY A 297 33.25 -20.64 -20.43
C GLY A 297 34.25 -19.55 -20.00
N TRP A 298 33.89 -18.67 -19.07
CA TRP A 298 34.72 -17.59 -18.54
C TRP A 298 35.72 -18.04 -17.46
N LEU A 299 35.76 -19.34 -17.14
CA LEU A 299 36.82 -19.95 -16.32
C LEU A 299 38.02 -20.44 -17.16
N ARG A 300 37.90 -20.45 -18.49
CA ARG A 300 38.96 -20.90 -19.39
C ARG A 300 40.02 -19.82 -19.61
N ARG A 301 41.21 -20.20 -20.07
CA ARG A 301 42.29 -19.27 -20.44
C ARG A 301 41.92 -18.32 -21.58
N ARG A 302 40.99 -18.75 -22.45
CA ARG A 302 40.40 -17.93 -23.52
C ARG A 302 38.89 -17.89 -23.33
N VAL A 303 38.30 -16.69 -23.50
CA VAL A 303 36.86 -16.43 -23.34
C VAL A 303 36.22 -16.07 -24.67
N PRO A 304 34.95 -16.41 -24.87
CA PRO A 304 34.23 -16.07 -26.10
C PRO A 304 33.95 -14.57 -26.15
N VAL A 305 34.06 -13.97 -27.34
CA VAL A 305 33.78 -12.56 -27.62
C VAL A 305 32.78 -12.47 -28.77
N ALA A 306 32.04 -11.37 -28.85
CA ALA A 306 31.23 -11.08 -30.03
C ALA A 306 32.15 -11.00 -31.27
N SER A 307 31.78 -11.70 -32.35
CA SER A 307 32.44 -11.49 -33.64
C SER A 307 31.99 -10.16 -34.21
N ALA A 308 32.92 -9.32 -34.64
CA ALA A 308 32.61 -8.07 -35.31
C ALA A 308 31.90 -8.36 -36.65
N GLY A 309 30.56 -8.29 -36.65
CA GLY A 309 29.78 -8.25 -37.87
C GLY A 309 30.05 -6.92 -38.58
N ASN A 310 30.45 -6.98 -39.84
CA ASN A 310 30.67 -5.80 -40.68
C ASN A 310 29.29 -5.14 -40.93
N PRO A 311 29.03 -3.89 -40.50
CA PRO A 311 27.69 -3.28 -40.50
C PRO A 311 27.27 -2.74 -41.88
N GLY A 312 27.41 -3.52 -42.95
CA GLY A 312 27.18 -3.01 -44.32
C GLY A 312 26.85 -4.03 -45.40
N ARG A 313 26.43 -5.26 -45.08
CA ARG A 313 25.93 -6.21 -46.10
C ARG A 313 24.65 -6.89 -45.62
N GLU A 314 23.52 -6.26 -45.92
CA GLU A 314 22.23 -6.94 -45.98
C GLU A 314 22.21 -7.82 -47.23
N GLY A 315 22.37 -9.12 -47.02
CA GLY A 315 22.17 -10.16 -48.03
C GLY A 315 21.59 -11.41 -47.37
N PRO A 316 20.86 -12.27 -48.10
CA PRO A 316 20.11 -13.37 -47.51
C PRO A 316 21.04 -14.32 -46.75
N ALA A 317 20.70 -14.58 -45.49
CA ALA A 317 21.43 -15.42 -44.56
C ALA A 317 21.68 -16.81 -45.14
N THR A 318 22.85 -16.99 -45.75
CA THR A 318 23.36 -18.28 -46.23
C THR A 318 24.52 -18.70 -45.32
N ASN A 319 24.25 -19.66 -44.44
CA ASN A 319 25.18 -20.61 -43.83
C ASN A 319 26.62 -20.14 -43.55
N GLN A 320 26.81 -19.01 -42.87
CA GLN A 320 28.07 -18.72 -42.20
C GLN A 320 28.02 -19.25 -40.77
N ARG A 321 28.78 -20.32 -40.53
CA ARG A 321 29.05 -20.88 -39.19
C ARG A 321 29.43 -19.74 -38.25
N GLY A 322 28.63 -19.51 -37.21
CA GLY A 322 28.87 -18.50 -36.18
C GLY A 322 30.20 -18.73 -35.45
N GLY A 323 31.28 -18.15 -35.97
CA GLY A 323 32.57 -18.14 -35.32
C GLY A 323 32.56 -17.16 -34.15
N CYS A 324 32.42 -17.65 -32.91
CA CYS A 324 32.82 -16.88 -31.74
C CYS A 324 34.33 -16.61 -31.85
N SER A 325 34.73 -15.34 -31.85
CA SER A 325 36.13 -14.98 -31.66
C SER A 325 36.52 -15.27 -30.20
N TRP A 326 37.79 -15.60 -29.97
CA TRP A 326 38.28 -15.97 -28.63
C TRP A 326 39.39 -14.99 -28.23
N GLN A 327 39.24 -14.36 -27.07
CA GLN A 327 40.29 -13.50 -26.49
C GLN A 327 40.90 -14.15 -25.26
N ARG A 328 42.09 -13.71 -24.85
CA ARG A 328 42.68 -14.11 -23.57
C ARG A 328 41.80 -13.62 -22.42
N ASN A 329 41.58 -14.45 -21.40
CA ASN A 329 40.65 -14.14 -20.33
C ASN A 329 41.07 -12.86 -19.58
N PRO A 330 40.26 -11.78 -19.64
CA PRO A 330 40.59 -10.52 -18.97
C PRO A 330 40.14 -10.50 -17.51
N LEU A 331 39.42 -11.52 -17.02
CA LEU A 331 38.91 -11.55 -15.64
C LEU A 331 40.01 -11.73 -14.60
N SER A 332 39.77 -11.23 -13.39
CA SER A 332 40.70 -11.38 -12.27
C SER A 332 40.60 -12.80 -11.69
N GLN A 333 41.61 -13.22 -10.91
CA GLN A 333 41.53 -14.49 -10.19
C GLN A 333 40.36 -14.50 -9.19
N LEU A 334 40.08 -13.35 -8.56
CA LEU A 334 38.94 -13.20 -7.66
C LEU A 334 37.61 -13.35 -8.42
N SER A 335 37.47 -12.71 -9.59
CA SER A 335 36.28 -12.81 -10.43
C SER A 335 36.05 -14.24 -10.92
N GLN A 336 37.12 -14.96 -11.29
CA GLN A 336 37.03 -16.38 -11.63
C GLN A 336 36.62 -17.24 -10.43
N TRP A 337 37.10 -16.91 -9.23
CA TRP A 337 36.70 -17.59 -8.00
C TRP A 337 35.21 -17.37 -7.68
N LYS A 338 34.69 -16.15 -7.84
CA LYS A 338 33.25 -15.85 -7.70
C LYS A 338 32.39 -16.75 -8.60
N LEU A 339 32.81 -16.91 -9.86
CA LEU A 339 32.15 -17.83 -10.80
C LEU A 339 32.24 -19.30 -10.34
N ILE A 340 33.40 -19.76 -9.86
CA ILE A 340 33.56 -21.13 -9.33
C ILE A 340 32.66 -21.36 -8.12
N ASP A 341 32.57 -20.39 -7.21
CA ASP A 341 31.74 -20.52 -6.00
C ASP A 341 30.25 -20.67 -6.34
N ASN A 342 29.72 -19.91 -7.32
CA ASN A 342 28.35 -20.10 -7.81
C ASN A 342 28.12 -21.52 -8.36
N LEU A 343 29.03 -22.01 -9.21
CA LEU A 343 28.93 -23.37 -9.76
C LEU A 343 28.97 -24.42 -8.64
N ARG A 344 29.89 -24.28 -7.68
CA ARG A 344 30.03 -25.17 -6.53
C ARG A 344 28.74 -25.23 -5.71
N ARG A 345 28.12 -24.08 -5.41
CA ARG A 345 26.87 -24.00 -4.61
C ARG A 345 25.75 -24.83 -5.21
N SER A 346 25.59 -24.80 -6.54
CA SER A 346 24.57 -25.59 -7.24
C SER A 346 24.78 -27.12 -7.14
N LEU A 347 26.00 -27.57 -6.83
CA LEU A 347 26.33 -29.00 -6.66
C LEU A 347 26.14 -29.49 -5.22
N VAL A 348 26.06 -28.60 -4.24
CA VAL A 348 25.98 -28.96 -2.81
C VAL A 348 24.77 -29.85 -2.50
N PRO A 349 23.53 -29.56 -2.94
CA PRO A 349 22.37 -30.41 -2.62
C PRO A 349 22.51 -31.84 -3.14
N ALA A 350 23.05 -31.99 -4.35
CA ALA A 350 23.31 -33.30 -4.97
C ALA A 350 24.41 -34.06 -4.24
N ALA A 351 25.51 -33.38 -3.88
CA ALA A 351 26.60 -33.97 -3.12
C ALA A 351 26.14 -34.43 -1.73
N LEU A 352 25.37 -33.62 -1.01
CA LEU A 352 24.85 -33.98 0.32
C LEU A 352 23.86 -35.15 0.25
N THR A 353 22.93 -35.14 -0.71
CA THR A 353 21.99 -36.25 -0.91
C THR A 353 22.73 -37.55 -1.21
N LEU A 354 23.73 -37.50 -2.10
CA LEU A 354 24.57 -38.64 -2.42
C LEU A 354 25.35 -39.12 -1.19
N LEU A 355 25.95 -38.22 -0.41
CA LEU A 355 26.69 -38.57 0.80
C LEU A 355 25.81 -39.20 1.88
N PHE A 356 24.55 -38.76 2.04
CA PHE A 356 23.59 -39.45 2.92
C PHE A 356 23.34 -40.89 2.45
N LEU A 357 23.06 -41.07 1.16
CA LEU A 357 22.80 -42.40 0.59
C LEU A 357 24.03 -43.32 0.69
N LEU A 358 25.23 -42.83 0.35
CA LEU A 358 26.48 -43.60 0.48
C LEU A 358 26.81 -43.88 1.95
N GLY A 359 26.57 -42.91 2.83
CA GLY A 359 26.73 -43.04 4.27
C GLY A 359 25.90 -44.16 4.87
N TRP A 360 24.66 -44.33 4.41
CA TRP A 360 23.77 -45.39 4.89
C TRP A 360 24.03 -46.76 4.24
N THR A 361 24.55 -46.80 3.02
CA THR A 361 24.63 -48.05 2.23
C THR A 361 26.02 -48.65 2.14
N LEU A 362 27.07 -47.84 2.06
CA LEU A 362 28.43 -48.30 1.75
C LEU A 362 29.45 -48.00 2.85
N LEU A 363 29.27 -46.93 3.61
CA LEU A 363 30.26 -46.47 4.59
C LEU A 363 30.04 -47.09 5.98
N ALA A 364 31.13 -47.33 6.71
CA ALA A 364 31.06 -47.75 8.10
C ALA A 364 30.47 -46.62 8.97
N SER A 365 29.69 -47.01 9.99
CA SER A 365 29.14 -46.11 11.01
C SER A 365 28.22 -45.00 10.46
N ALA A 366 27.08 -45.38 9.86
CA ALA A 366 26.21 -44.39 9.22
C ALA A 366 25.60 -43.34 10.17
N TRP A 367 25.54 -43.59 11.48
CA TRP A 367 25.13 -42.57 12.45
C TRP A 367 26.13 -41.41 12.51
N LEU A 368 27.43 -41.68 12.36
CA LEU A 368 28.48 -40.66 12.37
C LEU A 368 28.37 -39.79 11.11
N TRP A 369 28.17 -40.41 9.95
CA TRP A 369 27.96 -39.69 8.69
C TRP A 369 26.67 -38.86 8.72
N THR A 370 25.59 -39.42 9.26
CA THR A 370 24.32 -38.69 9.43
C THR A 370 24.51 -37.46 10.31
N LEU A 371 25.20 -37.60 11.45
CA LEU A 371 25.48 -36.50 12.35
C LEU A 371 26.42 -35.45 11.74
N ALA A 372 27.48 -35.89 11.04
CA ALA A 372 28.43 -34.99 10.38
C ALA A 372 27.76 -34.14 9.29
N LEU A 373 26.90 -34.75 8.46
CA LEU A 373 26.18 -34.05 7.39
C LEU A 373 25.14 -33.06 7.96
N ILE A 374 24.40 -33.44 9.00
CA ILE A 374 23.53 -32.52 9.74
C ILE A 374 24.36 -31.38 10.35
N GLY A 375 25.52 -31.70 10.92
CA GLY A 375 26.46 -30.73 11.49
C GLY A 375 26.89 -29.67 10.47
N ILE A 376 27.23 -30.07 9.24
CA ILE A 376 27.59 -29.15 8.15
C ILE A 376 26.48 -28.12 7.88
N LEU A 377 25.21 -28.54 7.92
CA LEU A 377 24.07 -27.64 7.73
C LEU A 377 23.79 -26.75 8.94
N LEU A 378 24.07 -27.23 10.16
CA LEU A 378 23.81 -26.50 11.40
C LEU A 378 24.91 -25.52 11.78
N ILE A 379 26.18 -25.75 11.41
CA ILE A 379 27.32 -24.91 11.81
C ILE A 379 27.08 -23.43 11.47
N PRO A 380 26.67 -23.03 10.26
CA PRO A 380 26.43 -21.62 9.94
C PRO A 380 25.36 -20.98 10.84
N ALA A 381 24.26 -21.70 11.10
CA ALA A 381 23.19 -21.24 11.99
C ALA A 381 23.71 -21.07 13.43
N LEU A 382 24.47 -22.04 13.93
CA LEU A 382 25.07 -21.95 15.28
C LEU A 382 26.05 -20.79 15.39
N CYS A 383 26.92 -20.57 14.39
CA CYS A 383 27.81 -19.42 14.36
C CYS A 383 27.03 -18.09 14.35
N GLY A 384 25.98 -17.99 13.53
CA GLY A 384 25.09 -16.81 13.51
C GLY A 384 24.47 -16.53 14.87
N LEU A 385 23.89 -17.55 15.51
CA LEU A 385 23.29 -17.43 16.84
C LEU A 385 24.29 -17.05 17.92
N THR A 386 25.51 -17.58 17.87
CA THR A 386 26.55 -17.17 18.82
C THR A 386 26.89 -15.69 18.67
N LEU A 387 27.02 -15.20 17.44
CA LEU A 387 27.29 -13.79 17.18
C LEU A 387 26.14 -12.89 17.63
N GLU A 388 24.89 -13.26 17.35
CA GLU A 388 23.70 -12.52 17.80
C GLU A 388 23.59 -12.50 19.33
N LEU A 389 23.89 -13.62 19.99
CA LEU A 389 23.86 -13.72 21.46
C LEU A 389 24.85 -12.73 22.10
N PHE A 390 26.07 -12.62 21.56
CA PHE A 390 27.10 -11.72 22.08
C PHE A 390 26.92 -10.25 21.65
N ARG A 391 26.30 -9.98 20.49
CA ARG A 391 26.07 -8.62 19.97
C ARG A 391 24.75 -8.02 20.50
N LYS A 392 24.61 -7.92 21.82
CA LYS A 392 23.47 -7.23 22.45
C LYS A 392 23.56 -5.71 22.22
N PRO A 393 22.54 -5.06 21.63
CA PRO A 393 22.48 -3.60 21.58
C PRO A 393 22.41 -2.99 22.99
N GLY A 394 23.03 -1.81 23.18
CA GLY A 394 23.06 -1.13 24.47
C GLY A 394 21.67 -0.79 25.02
N GLU A 395 20.74 -0.45 24.13
CA GLU A 395 19.40 0.08 24.44
C GLU A 395 18.34 -1.00 24.72
N VAL A 396 18.62 -2.28 24.40
CA VAL A 396 17.64 -3.37 24.52
C VAL A 396 17.79 -4.09 25.86
N LEU A 397 16.68 -4.40 26.54
CA LEU A 397 16.71 -5.17 27.79
C LEU A 397 17.20 -6.62 27.54
N LEU A 398 17.95 -7.21 28.48
CA LEU A 398 18.49 -8.57 28.32
C LEU A 398 17.41 -9.61 28.01
N ARG A 399 16.24 -9.52 28.66
CA ARG A 399 15.11 -10.43 28.40
C ARG A 399 14.57 -10.30 26.98
N GLN A 400 14.48 -9.07 26.46
CA GLN A 400 14.01 -8.81 25.09
C GLN A 400 15.04 -9.28 24.07
N HIS A 401 16.33 -9.06 24.32
CA HIS A 401 17.43 -9.59 23.52
C HIS A 401 17.37 -11.12 23.45
N LEU A 402 17.24 -11.80 24.60
CA LEU A 402 17.12 -13.27 24.64
C LEU A 402 15.87 -13.78 23.93
N ALA A 403 14.74 -13.09 24.04
CA ALA A 403 13.52 -13.44 23.31
C ALA A 403 13.68 -13.27 21.79
N ALA A 404 14.35 -12.19 21.36
CA ALA A 404 14.67 -11.96 19.95
C ALA A 404 15.62 -13.03 19.40
N VAL A 405 16.71 -13.35 20.13
CA VAL A 405 17.65 -14.43 19.79
C VAL A 405 16.95 -15.79 19.75
N ALA A 406 16.04 -16.09 20.69
CA ALA A 406 15.24 -17.32 20.65
C ALA A 406 14.31 -17.36 19.42
N GLY A 407 13.72 -16.23 19.06
CA GLY A 407 12.94 -16.08 17.82
C GLY A 407 13.78 -16.32 16.56
N ALA A 408 14.97 -15.73 16.48
CA ALA A 408 15.93 -15.93 15.40
C ALA A 408 16.38 -17.40 15.32
N ALA A 409 16.74 -18.00 16.45
CA ALA A 409 17.09 -19.42 16.56
C ALA A 409 15.98 -20.32 16.03
N SER A 410 14.74 -20.10 16.48
CA SER A 410 13.60 -20.91 16.02
C SER A 410 13.43 -20.85 14.50
N ARG A 411 13.59 -19.67 13.88
CA ARG A 411 13.50 -19.50 12.43
C ARG A 411 14.66 -20.19 11.71
N GLN A 412 15.90 -19.99 12.16
CA GLN A 412 17.09 -20.61 11.56
C GLN A 412 17.02 -22.14 11.60
N PHE A 413 16.62 -22.73 12.73
CA PHE A 413 16.44 -24.18 12.82
C PHE A 413 15.29 -24.68 11.94
N LEU A 414 14.18 -23.93 11.83
CA LEU A 414 13.08 -24.28 10.92
C LEU A 414 13.50 -24.20 9.44
N GLN A 415 14.35 -23.25 9.06
CA GLN A 415 14.91 -23.15 7.71
C GLN A 415 15.81 -24.35 7.39
N VAL A 416 16.77 -24.66 8.27
CA VAL A 416 17.64 -25.83 8.10
C VAL A 416 16.83 -27.12 8.04
N GLY A 417 15.81 -27.26 8.90
CA GLY A 417 14.91 -28.42 8.88
C GLY A 417 14.12 -28.54 7.57
N PHE A 418 13.66 -27.41 7.01
CA PHE A 418 12.95 -27.39 5.73
C PHE A 418 13.88 -27.69 4.54
N GLU A 419 15.09 -27.13 4.53
CA GLU A 419 16.14 -27.42 3.54
C GLU A 419 16.53 -28.90 3.56
N LEU A 420 16.71 -29.48 4.75
CA LEU A 420 16.99 -30.91 4.92
C LEU A 420 15.85 -31.78 4.38
N ALA A 421 14.59 -31.39 4.61
CA ALA A 421 13.43 -32.11 4.09
C ALA A 421 13.35 -32.04 2.55
N CYS A 422 13.66 -30.89 1.96
CA CYS A 422 13.59 -30.67 0.52
C CYS A 422 14.85 -31.10 -0.25
N LEU A 423 15.90 -31.53 0.44
CA LEU A 423 17.24 -31.78 -0.12
C LEU A 423 17.26 -32.66 -1.39
N PRO A 424 16.54 -33.80 -1.48
CA PRO A 424 16.57 -34.60 -2.71
C PRO A 424 15.89 -33.92 -3.88
N TYR A 425 14.85 -33.11 -3.62
CA TYR A 425 14.21 -32.32 -4.64
C TYR A 425 15.12 -31.17 -5.10
N GLU A 426 15.85 -30.53 -4.17
CA GLU A 426 16.87 -29.54 -4.50
C GLU A 426 17.99 -30.11 -5.36
N ALA A 427 18.47 -31.32 -5.04
CA ALA A 427 19.42 -32.05 -5.86
C ALA A 427 18.88 -32.28 -7.27
N PHE A 428 17.63 -32.72 -7.40
CA PHE A 428 17.02 -33.01 -8.68
C PHE A 428 16.92 -31.79 -9.59
N PHE A 429 16.30 -30.68 -9.13
CA PHE A 429 16.14 -29.52 -10.00
C PHE A 429 17.47 -28.82 -10.30
N SER A 430 18.43 -28.88 -9.37
CA SER A 430 19.77 -28.35 -9.59
C SER A 430 20.50 -29.15 -10.68
N LEU A 431 20.46 -30.48 -10.60
CA LEU A 431 21.03 -31.36 -11.64
C LEU A 431 20.30 -31.22 -12.98
N ASP A 432 18.97 -31.11 -13.01
CA ASP A 432 18.23 -30.82 -14.25
C ASP A 432 18.70 -29.50 -14.87
N ALA A 433 18.83 -28.42 -14.09
CA ALA A 433 19.34 -27.14 -14.57
C ALA A 433 20.74 -27.27 -15.17
N ILE A 434 21.64 -28.01 -14.50
CA ILE A 434 23.03 -28.24 -14.94
C ILE A 434 23.07 -29.04 -16.24
N VAL A 435 22.44 -30.22 -16.26
CA VAL A 435 22.44 -31.14 -17.41
C VAL A 435 21.78 -30.49 -18.61
N ARG A 436 20.63 -29.83 -18.40
CA ARG A 436 19.92 -29.09 -19.46
C ARG A 436 20.78 -27.98 -20.03
N THR A 437 21.51 -27.25 -19.19
CA THR A 437 22.40 -26.17 -19.64
C THR A 437 23.61 -26.71 -20.39
N ALA A 438 24.25 -27.77 -19.90
CA ALA A 438 25.35 -28.43 -20.57
C ALA A 438 24.94 -28.96 -21.96
N TRP A 439 23.78 -29.61 -22.04
CA TRP A 439 23.18 -30.08 -23.29
C TRP A 439 22.91 -28.93 -24.26
N ARG A 440 22.31 -27.83 -23.78
CA ARG A 440 22.02 -26.65 -24.61
C ARG A 440 23.29 -25.93 -25.08
N LEU A 441 24.36 -25.89 -24.30
CA LEU A 441 25.60 -25.21 -24.70
C LEU A 441 26.46 -26.06 -25.64
N LEU A 442 26.53 -27.37 -25.39
CA LEU A 442 27.45 -28.27 -26.09
C LEU A 442 26.82 -28.94 -27.31
N VAL A 443 25.49 -29.14 -27.30
CA VAL A 443 24.79 -29.91 -28.33
C VAL A 443 23.80 -29.07 -29.12
N THR A 444 22.75 -28.52 -28.48
CA THR A 444 21.64 -27.93 -29.25
C THR A 444 21.88 -26.48 -29.67
N GLN A 445 22.55 -25.68 -28.84
CA GLN A 445 22.72 -24.22 -29.01
C GLN A 445 21.39 -23.48 -29.24
N GLN A 446 20.32 -24.00 -28.64
CA GLN A 446 18.95 -23.47 -28.71
C GLN A 446 18.38 -23.29 -27.29
N ARG A 447 17.45 -22.34 -27.15
CA ARG A 447 16.73 -21.98 -25.92
C ARG A 447 17.65 -21.58 -24.78
N LEU A 448 18.76 -20.91 -25.11
CA LEU A 448 19.74 -20.44 -24.12
C LEU A 448 19.20 -19.25 -23.32
N LEU A 449 18.35 -18.42 -23.93
CA LEU A 449 17.70 -17.30 -23.27
C LEU A 449 16.31 -17.65 -22.71
N GLU A 450 15.92 -18.93 -22.65
CA GLU A 450 14.60 -19.31 -22.13
C GLU A 450 14.46 -18.90 -20.66
N TRP A 451 13.54 -17.98 -20.37
CA TRP A 451 13.30 -17.46 -19.02
C TRP A 451 12.45 -18.37 -18.14
N ASN A 452 11.49 -19.09 -18.74
CA ASN A 452 10.57 -20.01 -18.08
C ASN A 452 10.79 -21.44 -18.61
N PRO A 453 11.30 -22.41 -17.81
CA PRO A 453 11.70 -23.74 -18.30
C PRO A 453 10.58 -24.69 -18.79
N SER A 454 9.31 -24.30 -18.69
CA SER A 454 8.15 -25.05 -19.17
C SER A 454 6.91 -24.14 -19.23
N GLY A 455 6.10 -24.27 -20.27
CA GLY A 455 4.86 -23.50 -20.45
C GLY A 455 3.85 -23.73 -19.32
N ASN A 456 3.21 -22.62 -18.90
CA ASN A 456 2.11 -22.51 -17.93
C ASN A 456 2.35 -22.90 -16.47
N THR A 457 2.32 -21.89 -15.58
CA THR A 457 1.68 -21.89 -14.23
C THR A 457 1.91 -20.59 -13.41
N LEU A 458 2.25 -19.45 -14.04
CA LEU A 458 2.35 -18.16 -13.32
C LEU A 458 1.19 -17.20 -13.60
N GLN A 459 0.18 -17.62 -14.36
CA GLN A 459 -0.98 -16.80 -14.68
C GLN A 459 -2.25 -17.31 -13.99
N VAL A 460 -2.17 -17.51 -12.68
CA VAL A 460 -3.36 -17.28 -11.84
C VAL A 460 -2.92 -16.62 -10.53
N SER A 461 -2.76 -15.29 -10.60
CA SER A 461 -2.72 -14.41 -9.43
C SER A 461 -4.12 -14.15 -8.85
N GLY A 462 -5.12 -14.96 -9.23
CA GLY A 462 -6.45 -14.93 -8.63
C GLY A 462 -6.44 -15.58 -7.24
N PRO A 463 -7.26 -15.12 -6.28
CA PRO A 463 -7.37 -15.68 -4.92
C PRO A 463 -7.85 -17.14 -4.82
N GLY A 464 -7.91 -17.90 -5.92
CA GLY A 464 -8.54 -19.23 -5.98
C GLY A 464 -7.82 -20.30 -6.82
N ALA A 465 -6.72 -20.02 -7.51
CA ALA A 465 -5.96 -21.11 -8.16
C ALA A 465 -5.03 -21.80 -7.15
N GLY A 466 -5.58 -22.90 -6.64
CA GLY A 466 -5.03 -23.68 -5.55
C GLY A 466 -3.55 -24.05 -5.74
N SER A 467 -2.79 -23.83 -4.66
CA SER A 467 -1.76 -24.78 -4.29
C SER A 467 -2.47 -26.10 -3.97
N ASP A 468 -2.79 -26.89 -4.99
CA ASP A 468 -3.33 -28.22 -4.77
C ASP A 468 -2.22 -29.09 -4.17
N LEU A 469 -2.55 -29.85 -3.12
CA LEU A 469 -1.59 -30.77 -2.50
C LEU A 469 -1.06 -31.74 -3.56
N ALA A 470 -1.95 -32.21 -4.45
CA ALA A 470 -1.60 -33.09 -5.56
C ALA A 470 -0.60 -32.43 -6.54
N ALA A 471 -0.69 -31.12 -6.78
CA ALA A 471 0.28 -30.41 -7.61
C ALA A 471 1.68 -30.39 -6.97
N SER A 472 1.75 -30.24 -5.64
CA SER A 472 3.02 -30.27 -4.90
C SER A 472 3.67 -31.65 -4.98
N PHE A 473 2.90 -32.72 -4.75
CA PHE A 473 3.36 -34.11 -4.92
C PHE A 473 3.80 -34.44 -6.36
N ARG A 474 3.09 -33.93 -7.37
CA ARG A 474 3.51 -34.09 -8.78
C ARG A 474 4.82 -33.38 -9.08
N SER A 475 5.03 -32.18 -8.53
CA SER A 475 6.26 -31.42 -8.78
C SER A 475 7.48 -31.97 -8.03
N MET A 476 7.29 -32.49 -6.81
CA MET A 476 8.35 -32.92 -5.91
C MET A 476 8.46 -34.45 -5.77
N TRP A 477 7.88 -35.21 -6.71
CA TRP A 477 7.75 -36.68 -6.64
C TRP A 477 9.07 -37.41 -6.38
N VAL A 478 10.19 -36.83 -6.81
CA VAL A 478 11.54 -37.40 -6.69
C VAL A 478 11.95 -37.58 -5.23
N ALA A 479 11.55 -36.67 -4.33
CA ALA A 479 11.93 -36.79 -2.92
C ALA A 479 11.25 -38.00 -2.23
N PRO A 480 9.92 -38.19 -2.33
CA PRO A 480 9.26 -39.44 -1.92
C PRO A 480 9.83 -40.69 -2.60
N ALA A 481 10.13 -40.64 -3.90
CA ALA A 481 10.65 -41.80 -4.63
C ALA A 481 12.03 -42.24 -4.11
N ILE A 482 12.96 -41.29 -3.91
CA ILE A 482 14.28 -41.57 -3.33
C ILE A 482 14.14 -42.09 -1.90
N ALA A 483 13.25 -41.50 -1.10
CA ALA A 483 13.01 -41.96 0.27
C ALA A 483 12.52 -43.41 0.33
N CYS A 484 11.52 -43.77 -0.49
CA CYS A 484 11.00 -45.13 -0.57
C CYS A 484 12.05 -46.12 -1.10
N ALA A 485 12.79 -45.75 -2.15
CA ALA A 485 13.84 -46.61 -2.71
C ALA A 485 14.96 -46.89 -1.70
N ALA A 486 15.43 -45.85 -1.00
CA ALA A 486 16.44 -45.99 0.05
C ALA A 486 15.90 -46.81 1.24
N ALA A 487 14.66 -46.58 1.68
CA ALA A 487 14.04 -47.34 2.75
C ALA A 487 13.91 -48.82 2.40
N ILE A 488 13.44 -49.16 1.19
CA ILE A 488 13.33 -50.54 0.71
C ILE A 488 14.71 -51.18 0.64
N HIS A 489 15.71 -50.49 0.09
CA HIS A 489 17.07 -51.01 0.01
C HIS A 489 17.65 -51.30 1.39
N LEU A 490 17.51 -50.37 2.35
CA LEU A 490 17.98 -50.54 3.72
C LEU A 490 17.21 -51.62 4.48
N ALA A 491 15.90 -51.76 4.24
CA ALA A 491 15.09 -52.85 4.81
C ALA A 491 15.57 -54.24 4.34
N LEU A 492 16.08 -54.34 3.12
CA LEU A 492 16.57 -55.60 2.55
C LEU A 492 18.04 -55.87 2.88
N SER A 493 18.89 -54.84 2.94
CA SER A 493 20.34 -54.98 3.12
C SER A 493 20.80 -54.88 4.57
N ALA A 494 20.27 -53.92 5.34
CA ALA A 494 20.71 -53.62 6.70
C ALA A 494 19.58 -52.99 7.54
N PRO A 495 18.60 -53.77 8.03
CA PRO A 495 17.39 -53.24 8.68
C PRO A 495 17.66 -52.34 9.89
N ALA A 496 18.73 -52.64 10.65
CA ALA A 496 19.13 -51.83 11.81
C ALA A 496 19.44 -50.36 11.44
N MET A 497 19.85 -50.11 10.20
CA MET A 497 20.20 -48.77 9.72
C MET A 497 18.97 -47.88 9.50
N LEU A 498 17.77 -48.47 9.40
CA LEU A 498 16.51 -47.72 9.32
C LEU A 498 16.23 -46.90 10.59
N LEU A 499 16.77 -47.30 11.74
CA LEU A 499 16.64 -46.50 12.97
C LEU A 499 17.39 -45.16 12.86
N VAL A 500 18.49 -45.13 12.11
CA VAL A 500 19.32 -43.93 11.89
C VAL A 500 18.81 -43.12 10.71
N ALA A 501 18.52 -43.77 9.57
CA ALA A 501 18.08 -43.11 8.35
C ALA A 501 16.59 -42.72 8.38
N GLY A 502 15.78 -43.43 9.14
CA GLY A 502 14.32 -43.29 9.19
C GLY A 502 13.81 -41.87 9.37
N PRO A 503 14.31 -41.08 10.36
CA PRO A 503 13.87 -39.70 10.54
C PRO A 503 14.08 -38.82 9.29
N ILE A 504 15.21 -38.96 8.60
CA ILE A 504 15.50 -38.18 7.39
C ILE A 504 14.67 -38.68 6.20
N LEU A 505 14.52 -40.00 6.04
CA LEU A 505 13.68 -40.59 5.00
C LEU A 505 12.21 -40.17 5.16
N LEU A 506 11.70 -40.09 6.39
CA LEU A 506 10.36 -39.58 6.68
C LEU A 506 10.22 -38.09 6.32
N LEU A 507 11.24 -37.27 6.59
CA LEU A 507 11.25 -35.86 6.17
C LEU A 507 11.21 -35.73 4.65
N TRP A 508 12.01 -36.52 3.92
CA TRP A 508 12.02 -36.54 2.45
C TRP A 508 10.67 -36.98 1.88
N LEU A 509 10.04 -37.98 2.49
CA LEU A 509 8.69 -38.44 2.13
C LEU A 509 7.63 -37.37 2.37
N ALA A 510 7.71 -36.65 3.50
CA ALA A 510 6.76 -35.60 3.86
C ALA A 510 7.01 -34.26 3.16
N SER A 511 8.15 -34.08 2.51
CA SER A 511 8.59 -32.81 1.93
C SER A 511 7.57 -32.12 1.00
N PRO A 512 6.81 -32.81 0.13
CA PRO A 512 5.81 -32.13 -0.71
C PRO A 512 4.64 -31.57 0.11
N GLY A 513 4.24 -32.27 1.18
CA GLY A 513 3.20 -31.82 2.11
C GLY A 513 3.66 -30.63 2.96
N LEU A 514 4.92 -30.65 3.42
CA LEU A 514 5.52 -29.52 4.13
C LEU A 514 5.63 -28.29 3.23
N ALA A 515 6.16 -28.44 2.01
CA ALA A 515 6.27 -27.35 1.04
C ALA A 515 4.92 -26.72 0.71
N TRP A 516 3.88 -27.54 0.56
CA TRP A 516 2.51 -27.07 0.39
C TRP A 516 1.99 -26.30 1.61
N TRP A 517 2.14 -26.84 2.81
CA TRP A 517 1.62 -26.24 4.05
C TRP A 517 2.27 -24.90 4.37
N VAL A 518 3.57 -24.77 4.11
CA VAL A 518 4.34 -23.54 4.30
C VAL A 518 4.02 -22.51 3.21
N SER A 519 3.69 -22.94 1.98
CA SER A 519 3.33 -22.07 0.85
C SER A 519 1.87 -21.57 0.84
N ARG A 520 1.03 -22.01 1.78
CA ARG A 520 -0.36 -21.55 1.87
C ARG A 520 -0.43 -20.05 2.22
N PRO A 521 -1.29 -19.27 1.54
CA PRO A 521 -1.48 -17.87 1.88
C PRO A 521 -2.02 -17.75 3.31
N LEU A 522 -1.44 -16.84 4.09
CA LEU A 522 -1.95 -16.49 5.39
C LEU A 522 -3.17 -15.59 5.18
N ALA A 523 -4.36 -16.13 5.44
CA ALA A 523 -5.56 -15.31 5.47
C ALA A 523 -5.45 -14.32 6.63
N ARG A 524 -5.58 -13.02 6.34
CA ARG A 524 -5.82 -12.04 7.40
C ARG A 524 -7.14 -12.41 8.05
N ARG A 525 -7.13 -12.59 9.38
CA ARG A 525 -8.37 -12.73 10.15
C ARG A 525 -9.14 -11.43 9.97
N ARG A 526 -10.20 -11.47 9.15
CA ARG A 526 -11.19 -10.40 9.14
C ARG A 526 -12.06 -10.60 10.36
N ALA A 527 -12.36 -9.51 11.05
CA ALA A 527 -13.35 -9.55 12.11
C ALA A 527 -14.70 -9.96 11.53
N VAL A 528 -15.40 -10.83 12.26
CA VAL A 528 -16.74 -11.25 11.87
C VAL A 528 -17.69 -10.67 12.91
N LEU A 529 -18.31 -9.54 12.59
CA LEU A 529 -19.38 -8.96 13.38
C LEU A 529 -20.72 -9.56 12.96
N SER A 530 -21.63 -9.76 13.92
CA SER A 530 -23.00 -10.16 13.59
C SER A 530 -23.74 -9.02 12.86
N ARG A 531 -24.86 -9.36 12.20
CA ARG A 531 -25.73 -8.35 11.58
C ARG A 531 -26.22 -7.33 12.62
N GLU A 532 -26.59 -7.79 13.81
CA GLU A 532 -27.03 -6.94 14.92
C GLU A 532 -25.92 -6.00 15.39
N GLN A 533 -24.69 -6.51 15.55
CA GLN A 533 -23.53 -5.68 15.90
C GLN A 533 -23.24 -4.62 14.83
N THR A 534 -23.39 -4.98 13.56
CA THR A 534 -23.20 -4.03 12.45
C THR A 534 -24.26 -2.92 12.50
N LEU A 535 -25.54 -3.28 12.70
CA LEU A 535 -26.63 -2.29 12.82
C LEU A 535 -26.44 -1.38 14.03
N PHE A 536 -26.01 -1.94 15.18
CA PHE A 536 -25.69 -1.20 16.39
C PHE A 536 -24.58 -0.16 16.17
N LEU A 537 -23.47 -0.55 15.51
CA LEU A 537 -22.39 0.40 15.20
C LEU A 537 -22.85 1.50 14.24
N ARG A 538 -23.71 1.17 13.28
CA ARG A 538 -24.30 2.17 12.36
C ARG A 538 -25.19 3.16 13.11
N GLU A 539 -26.02 2.70 14.05
CA GLU A 539 -26.83 3.60 14.89
C GLU A 539 -25.97 4.56 15.70
N ILE A 540 -24.91 4.05 16.33
CA ILE A 540 -23.96 4.89 17.06
C ILE A 540 -23.36 5.92 16.13
N SER A 541 -22.96 5.54 14.91
CA SER A 541 -22.37 6.47 13.95
C SER A 541 -23.37 7.56 13.50
N ARG A 542 -24.64 7.22 13.29
CA ARG A 542 -25.68 8.18 12.92
C ARG A 542 -26.00 9.15 14.07
N ARG A 543 -26.07 8.66 15.31
CA ARG A 543 -26.23 9.50 16.52
C ARG A 543 -25.03 10.42 16.72
N THR A 544 -23.82 9.91 16.52
CA THR A 544 -22.58 10.72 16.59
C THR A 544 -22.56 11.80 15.50
N TRP A 545 -22.99 11.48 14.29
CA TRP A 545 -23.11 12.48 13.22
C TRP A 545 -24.10 13.60 13.56
N ALA A 546 -25.18 13.32 14.30
CA ALA A 546 -26.14 14.35 14.70
C ALA A 546 -25.50 15.49 15.51
N PHE A 547 -24.37 15.24 16.20
CA PHE A 547 -23.59 16.30 16.83
C PHE A 547 -23.11 17.31 15.78
N PHE A 548 -22.43 16.84 14.73
CA PHE A 548 -21.91 17.71 13.68
C PHE A 548 -23.03 18.34 12.84
N ASP A 549 -24.11 17.61 12.59
CA ASP A 549 -25.26 18.11 11.85
C ASP A 549 -25.95 19.28 12.58
N ASN A 550 -25.99 19.22 13.91
CA ASN A 550 -26.63 20.25 14.75
C ASN A 550 -25.71 21.43 15.07
N PHE A 551 -24.45 21.18 15.43
CA PHE A 551 -23.55 22.21 15.97
C PHE A 551 -22.57 22.79 14.94
N VAL A 552 -22.43 22.20 13.75
CA VAL A 552 -21.60 22.75 12.67
C VAL A 552 -22.53 23.38 11.63
N GLY A 553 -23.09 24.53 11.99
CA GLY A 553 -24.04 25.30 11.18
C GLY A 553 -23.52 26.70 10.82
N GLU A 554 -24.40 27.50 10.23
CA GLU A 554 -24.08 28.89 9.85
C GLU A 554 -23.77 29.78 11.07
N GLU A 555 -24.42 29.53 12.21
CA GLU A 555 -24.25 30.30 13.46
C GLU A 555 -22.79 30.28 13.97
N ASP A 556 -22.12 29.13 13.86
CA ASP A 556 -20.71 28.94 14.23
C ASP A 556 -19.76 29.02 13.02
N HIS A 557 -20.18 29.67 11.94
CA HIS A 557 -19.41 29.82 10.69
C HIS A 557 -18.92 28.48 10.11
N TRP A 558 -19.70 27.42 10.29
CA TRP A 558 -19.38 26.05 9.86
C TRP A 558 -18.11 25.47 10.52
N LEU A 559 -17.77 25.96 11.72
CA LEU A 559 -16.70 25.42 12.57
C LEU A 559 -17.31 24.59 13.71
N PRO A 560 -16.68 23.46 14.10
CA PRO A 560 -17.16 22.66 15.21
C PRO A 560 -16.83 23.28 16.56
N PRO A 561 -17.75 23.28 17.54
CA PRO A 561 -17.41 23.64 18.91
C PRO A 561 -16.50 22.58 19.52
N ASP A 562 -15.83 22.95 20.61
CA ASP A 562 -14.91 22.07 21.34
C ASP A 562 -15.65 20.96 22.08
N ASN A 563 -16.73 21.33 22.77
CA ASN A 563 -17.60 20.39 23.46
C ASN A 563 -19.03 20.94 23.60
N TYR A 564 -19.96 20.01 23.81
CA TYR A 564 -21.32 20.30 24.25
C TYR A 564 -21.54 19.61 25.60
N GLN A 565 -21.95 20.38 26.59
CA GLN A 565 -22.34 19.87 27.91
C GLN A 565 -23.86 19.81 28.00
N GLU A 566 -24.42 18.64 28.28
CA GLU A 566 -25.87 18.45 28.41
C GLU A 566 -26.35 18.61 29.86
N TYR A 567 -25.62 18.08 30.84
CA TYR A 567 -26.04 18.00 32.24
C TYR A 567 -25.36 19.03 33.16
N ARG A 568 -26.09 19.43 34.21
CA ARG A 568 -26.01 20.63 35.08
C ARG A 568 -26.47 21.92 34.43
N ILE A 569 -25.86 22.32 33.31
CA ILE A 569 -26.30 23.44 32.47
C ILE A 569 -25.99 23.05 31.01
N ALA A 570 -26.99 23.15 30.13
CA ALA A 570 -26.79 22.96 28.70
C ALA A 570 -25.95 24.11 28.13
N ALA A 571 -24.75 23.82 27.64
CA ALA A 571 -23.81 24.83 27.16
C ALA A 571 -22.96 24.32 25.99
N VAL A 572 -22.80 25.16 24.98
CA VAL A 572 -21.89 24.95 23.85
C VAL A 572 -20.62 25.75 24.11
N ALA A 573 -19.46 25.10 24.03
CA ALA A 573 -18.18 25.78 24.07
C ALA A 573 -17.86 26.33 22.67
N HIS A 574 -18.20 27.60 22.42
CA HIS A 574 -17.97 28.32 21.15
C HIS A 574 -16.49 28.64 20.89
N ARG A 575 -15.65 27.60 20.94
CA ARG A 575 -14.25 27.63 20.55
C ARG A 575 -13.92 26.40 19.73
N THR A 576 -12.94 26.49 18.85
CA THR A 576 -12.51 25.37 18.01
C THR A 576 -10.99 25.29 17.90
N SER A 577 -10.49 24.08 17.63
CA SER A 577 -9.08 23.80 17.40
C SER A 577 -8.83 23.30 15.98
N PRO A 578 -7.59 23.37 15.48
CA PRO A 578 -7.26 22.83 14.16
C PRO A 578 -7.57 21.33 14.03
N THR A 579 -7.37 20.55 15.10
CA THR A 579 -7.74 19.12 15.13
C THR A 579 -9.26 18.95 15.00
N ASN A 580 -10.07 19.73 15.73
CA ASN A 580 -11.54 19.64 15.67
C ASN A 580 -12.06 19.96 14.27
N ILE A 581 -11.55 21.02 13.64
CA ILE A 581 -11.89 21.39 12.25
C ILE A 581 -11.57 20.25 11.29
N GLY A 582 -10.37 19.64 11.41
CA GLY A 582 -9.98 18.51 10.58
C GLY A 582 -10.90 17.30 10.77
N LEU A 583 -11.23 16.97 12.02
CA LEU A 583 -12.13 15.86 12.33
C LEU A 583 -13.56 16.11 11.85
N SER A 584 -14.10 17.33 11.94
CA SER A 584 -15.45 17.63 11.44
C SER A 584 -15.56 17.53 9.91
N LEU A 585 -14.49 17.92 9.21
CA LEU A 585 -14.40 17.74 7.76
C LEU A 585 -14.39 16.25 7.38
N LEU A 586 -13.59 15.44 8.08
CA LEU A 586 -13.59 13.99 7.87
C LEU A 586 -14.90 13.33 8.30
N ALA A 587 -15.54 13.79 9.38
CA ALA A 587 -16.86 13.32 9.79
C ALA A 587 -17.91 13.59 8.71
N SER A 588 -17.83 14.73 8.01
CA SER A 588 -18.71 15.03 6.88
C SER A 588 -18.47 14.07 5.70
N LEU A 589 -17.21 13.75 5.41
CA LEU A 589 -16.87 12.75 4.39
C LEU A 589 -17.37 11.35 4.79
N SER A 590 -17.18 10.93 6.05
CA SER A 590 -17.70 9.66 6.55
C SER A 590 -19.23 9.62 6.54
N ALA A 591 -19.91 10.73 6.81
CA ALA A 591 -21.36 10.83 6.71
C ALA A 591 -21.85 10.61 5.28
N TYR A 592 -21.11 11.08 4.28
CA TYR A 592 -21.37 10.72 2.88
C TYR A 592 -21.19 9.21 2.63
N ASP A 593 -20.09 8.61 3.12
CA ASP A 593 -19.82 7.17 2.96
C ASP A 593 -20.93 6.30 3.60
N PHE A 594 -21.48 6.72 4.74
CA PHE A 594 -22.60 6.05 5.41
C PHE A 594 -23.98 6.35 4.80
N GLY A 595 -24.07 7.30 3.86
CA GLY A 595 -25.34 7.72 3.24
C GLY A 595 -26.18 8.69 4.07
N TYR A 596 -25.58 9.31 5.09
CA TYR A 596 -26.20 10.30 5.98
C TYR A 596 -26.29 11.69 5.34
N LEU A 597 -25.41 11.95 4.37
CA LEU A 597 -25.26 13.22 3.66
C LEU A 597 -25.15 12.94 2.15
N GLY A 598 -25.82 13.74 1.32
CA GLY A 598 -25.65 13.68 -0.14
C GLY A 598 -24.36 14.35 -0.61
N ALA A 599 -23.89 14.02 -1.82
CA ALA A 599 -22.66 14.59 -2.38
C ALA A 599 -22.73 16.13 -2.51
N GLY A 600 -23.89 16.67 -2.91
CA GLY A 600 -24.11 18.11 -2.99
C GLY A 600 -23.92 18.81 -1.64
N GLN A 601 -24.48 18.26 -0.57
CA GLN A 601 -24.34 18.81 0.78
C GLN A 601 -22.92 18.66 1.33
N LEU A 602 -22.24 17.54 1.07
CA LEU A 602 -20.83 17.38 1.42
C LEU A 602 -19.96 18.49 0.81
N VAL A 603 -20.14 18.75 -0.49
CA VAL A 603 -19.41 19.80 -1.22
C VAL A 603 -19.73 21.18 -0.65
N ALA A 604 -21.00 21.48 -0.37
CA ALA A 604 -21.42 22.77 0.18
C ALA A 604 -20.86 23.02 1.59
N ARG A 605 -21.01 22.05 2.51
CA ARG A 605 -20.49 22.14 3.89
C ARG A 605 -18.97 22.30 3.89
N THR A 606 -18.27 21.48 3.10
CA THR A 606 -16.81 21.57 2.95
C THR A 606 -16.39 22.94 2.41
N ALA A 607 -17.08 23.44 1.38
CA ALA A 607 -16.79 24.76 0.81
C ALA A 607 -16.96 25.89 1.82
N ASN A 608 -17.99 25.82 2.67
CA ASN A 608 -18.23 26.82 3.70
C ASN A 608 -17.16 26.78 4.79
N THR A 609 -16.83 25.59 5.33
CA THR A 609 -15.77 25.44 6.32
C THR A 609 -14.40 25.91 5.79
N LEU A 610 -14.01 25.49 4.57
CA LEU A 610 -12.73 25.91 3.99
C LEU A 610 -12.68 27.42 3.71
N ARG A 611 -13.81 28.03 3.33
CA ARG A 611 -13.90 29.50 3.17
C ARG A 611 -13.67 30.21 4.51
N THR A 612 -14.30 29.73 5.58
CA THR A 612 -14.07 30.27 6.93
C THR A 612 -12.59 30.13 7.32
N MET A 613 -12.00 28.95 7.14
CA MET A 613 -10.59 28.69 7.44
C MET A 613 -9.62 29.61 6.69
N GLN A 614 -9.91 29.95 5.44
CA GLN A 614 -9.07 30.88 4.66
C GLN A 614 -9.05 32.30 5.27
N GLY A 615 -10.15 32.70 5.91
CA GLY A 615 -10.30 34.00 6.58
C GLY A 615 -9.71 34.07 7.99
N LEU A 616 -9.38 32.93 8.62
CA LEU A 616 -8.79 32.91 9.95
C LEU A 616 -7.36 33.47 9.96
N GLU A 617 -7.04 34.26 10.99
CA GLU A 617 -5.67 34.72 11.26
C GLU A 617 -4.76 33.51 11.50
N ARG A 618 -3.58 33.51 10.89
CA ARG A 618 -2.60 32.41 10.92
C ARG A 618 -1.19 32.96 11.05
N ASN A 619 -0.27 32.14 11.56
CA ASN A 619 1.15 32.47 11.62
C ASN A 619 1.96 31.45 10.81
N ARG A 620 2.61 31.89 9.73
CA ARG A 620 3.42 31.06 8.83
C ARG A 620 2.69 29.80 8.32
N GLY A 621 1.43 29.98 7.94
CA GLY A 621 0.53 28.91 7.50
C GLY A 621 -0.11 28.09 8.63
N HIS A 622 0.40 28.15 9.86
CA HIS A 622 -0.19 27.45 11.00
C HIS A 622 -1.42 28.17 11.55
N PHE A 623 -2.42 27.37 11.92
CA PHE A 623 -3.58 27.81 12.69
C PHE A 623 -3.22 27.87 14.19
N TYR A 624 -3.83 28.82 14.91
CA TYR A 624 -3.74 28.89 16.36
C TYR A 624 -4.53 27.75 17.02
N ASN A 625 -4.16 27.42 18.25
CA ASN A 625 -4.76 26.33 19.02
C ASN A 625 -6.26 26.57 19.26
N TRP A 626 -6.66 27.82 19.48
CA TRP A 626 -8.05 28.17 19.77
C TRP A 626 -8.52 29.38 18.99
N TYR A 627 -9.69 29.25 18.37
CA TYR A 627 -10.48 30.33 17.80
C TYR A 627 -11.86 30.35 18.44
N ASP A 628 -12.42 31.53 18.65
CA ASP A 628 -13.83 31.69 18.97
C ASP A 628 -14.68 31.49 17.70
N THR A 629 -15.68 30.60 17.75
CA THR A 629 -16.45 30.20 16.56
C THR A 629 -17.46 31.26 16.11
N LEU A 630 -17.83 32.20 16.99
CA LEU A 630 -18.78 33.27 16.70
C LEU A 630 -18.10 34.52 16.15
N THR A 631 -16.91 34.86 16.65
CA THR A 631 -16.18 36.08 16.29
C THR A 631 -15.01 35.84 15.33
N LEU A 632 -14.63 34.57 15.15
CA LEU A 632 -13.48 34.11 14.35
C LEU A 632 -12.11 34.66 14.85
N GLN A 633 -12.08 35.22 16.05
CA GLN A 633 -10.86 35.77 16.63
C GLN A 633 -10.02 34.66 17.29
N PRO A 634 -8.68 34.70 17.16
CA PRO A 634 -7.79 33.85 17.94
C PRO A 634 -7.96 34.13 19.44
N LEU A 635 -8.07 33.08 20.25
CA LEU A 635 -8.16 33.23 21.70
C LEU A 635 -6.76 33.31 22.34
N PRO A 636 -6.52 34.23 23.29
CA PRO A 636 -5.24 34.32 23.98
C PRO A 636 -5.04 33.14 24.97
N PRO A 637 -3.80 32.67 25.15
CA PRO A 637 -2.59 33.09 24.43
C PRO A 637 -2.58 32.57 22.99
N ARG A 638 -2.07 33.37 22.04
CA ARG A 638 -1.93 32.96 20.65
C ARG A 638 -0.82 31.92 20.53
N TYR A 639 -1.24 30.66 20.54
CA TYR A 639 -0.35 29.51 20.61
C TYR A 639 -0.51 28.61 19.39
N ILE A 640 0.59 28.08 18.86
CA ILE A 640 0.61 27.09 17.77
C ILE A 640 0.98 25.74 18.38
N SER A 641 0.10 24.76 18.19
CA SER A 641 0.32 23.38 18.60
C SER A 641 0.87 22.54 17.46
N THR A 642 1.98 21.84 17.70
CA THR A 642 2.61 20.95 16.72
C THR A 642 1.69 19.78 16.36
N VAL A 643 1.00 19.21 17.37
CA VAL A 643 0.07 18.09 17.17
C VAL A 643 -1.14 18.53 16.36
N ASP A 644 -1.75 19.68 16.70
CA ASP A 644 -2.93 20.16 15.98
C ASP A 644 -2.61 20.50 14.52
N SER A 645 -1.43 21.08 14.28
CA SER A 645 -0.94 21.33 12.91
C SER A 645 -0.80 20.03 12.13
N GLY A 646 -0.18 19.00 12.72
CA GLY A 646 0.02 17.71 12.08
C GLY A 646 -1.27 16.93 11.83
N ASN A 647 -2.18 16.93 12.81
CA ASN A 647 -3.51 16.33 12.68
C ASN A 647 -4.32 17.01 11.58
N LEU A 648 -4.39 18.34 11.58
CA LEU A 648 -5.10 19.08 10.55
C LEU A 648 -4.52 18.81 9.16
N ALA A 649 -3.19 18.83 9.02
CA ALA A 649 -2.54 18.51 7.74
C ALA A 649 -2.87 17.09 7.26
N GLY A 650 -2.80 16.09 8.14
CA GLY A 650 -3.20 14.72 7.83
C GLY A 650 -4.67 14.61 7.42
N HIS A 651 -5.57 15.27 8.15
CA HIS A 651 -7.00 15.26 7.87
C HIS A 651 -7.34 15.96 6.54
N LEU A 652 -6.72 17.10 6.24
CA LEU A 652 -6.93 17.82 4.98
C LEU A 652 -6.41 17.03 3.76
N LEU A 653 -5.29 16.32 3.91
CA LEU A 653 -4.76 15.44 2.85
C LEU A 653 -5.68 14.25 2.59
N THR A 654 -6.25 13.66 3.65
CA THR A 654 -7.26 12.60 3.53
C THR A 654 -8.55 13.13 2.90
N LEU A 655 -9.04 14.29 3.33
CA LEU A 655 -10.20 14.95 2.75
C LEU A 655 -10.00 15.23 1.26
N ARG A 656 -8.81 15.73 0.87
CA ARG A 656 -8.46 15.96 -0.53
C ARG A 656 -8.62 14.69 -1.37
N ALA A 657 -8.12 13.55 -0.89
CA ALA A 657 -8.26 12.28 -1.59
C ALA A 657 -9.73 11.83 -1.67
N GLY A 658 -10.48 11.94 -0.58
CA GLY A 658 -11.91 11.61 -0.54
C GLY A 658 -12.75 12.47 -1.50
N LEU A 659 -12.50 13.77 -1.55
CA LEU A 659 -13.17 14.68 -2.48
C LEU A 659 -12.93 14.28 -3.94
N LEU A 660 -11.68 13.98 -4.32
CA LEU A 660 -11.36 13.60 -5.69
C LEU A 660 -12.01 12.26 -6.11
N ALA A 661 -12.27 11.36 -5.17
CA ALA A 661 -12.94 10.09 -5.43
C ALA A 661 -14.42 10.27 -5.84
N LEU A 662 -15.09 11.32 -5.34
CA LEU A 662 -16.51 11.60 -5.62
C LEU A 662 -16.83 11.72 -7.13
N ALA A 663 -15.86 12.11 -7.95
CA ALA A 663 -16.05 12.20 -9.40
C ALA A 663 -16.37 10.83 -10.03
N ASP A 664 -15.89 9.75 -9.44
CA ASP A 664 -16.02 8.39 -9.94
C ASP A 664 -17.12 7.59 -9.23
N ASP A 665 -17.79 8.20 -8.24
CA ASP A 665 -18.95 7.63 -7.57
C ASP A 665 -20.24 7.82 -8.38
N ARG A 666 -21.18 6.89 -8.18
CA ARG A 666 -22.54 6.98 -8.75
C ARG A 666 -23.30 8.14 -8.10
N ILE A 667 -24.07 8.88 -8.91
CA ILE A 667 -24.86 10.01 -8.41
C ILE A 667 -25.98 9.61 -7.44
N VAL A 668 -26.38 8.33 -7.45
CA VAL A 668 -27.23 7.69 -6.44
C VAL A 668 -26.58 6.38 -6.04
N SER A 669 -26.22 6.26 -4.75
CA SER A 669 -25.57 5.08 -4.18
C SER A 669 -26.56 4.22 -3.41
N THR A 670 -26.24 2.93 -3.25
CA THR A 670 -27.02 2.03 -2.39
C THR A 670 -26.88 2.39 -0.91
N GLN A 671 -25.73 2.95 -0.53
CA GLN A 671 -25.42 3.40 0.83
C GLN A 671 -26.38 4.48 1.31
N MET A 672 -26.88 5.34 0.42
CA MET A 672 -27.91 6.33 0.74
C MET A 672 -29.13 5.68 1.41
N PHE A 673 -29.64 4.58 0.84
CA PHE A 673 -30.82 3.89 1.38
C PHE A 673 -30.52 3.17 2.70
N GLU A 674 -29.30 2.64 2.86
CA GLU A 674 -28.87 2.11 4.16
C GLU A 674 -28.81 3.22 5.23
N GLY A 675 -28.32 4.40 4.86
CA GLY A 675 -28.26 5.57 5.73
C GLY A 675 -29.64 6.07 6.15
N LEU A 676 -30.63 6.06 5.24
CA LEU A 676 -32.04 6.29 5.57
C LEU A 676 -32.56 5.24 6.55
N GLY A 677 -32.17 3.98 6.37
CA GLY A 677 -32.49 2.87 7.27
C GLY A 677 -31.92 3.02 8.68
N ASP A 678 -30.75 3.64 8.83
CA ASP A 678 -30.18 3.96 10.15
C ASP A 678 -30.98 5.04 10.86
N THR A 679 -31.28 6.15 10.16
CA THR A 679 -32.10 7.24 10.71
C THR A 679 -33.51 6.75 11.08
N PHE A 680 -34.13 5.92 10.21
CA PHE A 680 -35.45 5.34 10.47
C PHE A 680 -35.47 4.43 11.70
N ARG A 681 -34.43 3.64 11.93
CA ARG A 681 -34.34 2.72 13.08
C ARG A 681 -34.20 3.46 14.40
N ILE A 682 -33.39 4.52 14.44
CA ILE A 682 -33.28 5.41 15.60
C ILE A 682 -34.63 6.11 15.88
N LEU A 683 -35.31 6.56 14.82
CA LEU A 683 -36.63 7.17 14.95
C LEU A 683 -37.67 6.18 15.50
N ALA A 684 -37.70 4.94 14.98
CA ALA A 684 -38.61 3.90 15.43
C ALA A 684 -38.37 3.54 16.91
N GLU A 685 -37.11 3.50 17.33
CA GLU A 685 -36.72 3.35 18.73
C GLU A 685 -37.22 4.51 19.60
N ALA A 686 -36.95 5.76 19.20
CA ALA A 686 -37.34 6.96 19.93
C ALA A 686 -38.87 7.14 20.02
N ALA A 687 -39.63 6.69 19.01
CA ALA A 687 -41.08 6.78 19.00
C ALA A 687 -41.76 5.84 20.03
N GLY A 688 -41.09 4.77 20.49
CA GLY A 688 -41.57 3.93 21.59
C GLY A 688 -42.99 3.34 21.40
N GLY A 689 -43.43 3.13 20.16
CA GLY A 689 -44.77 2.62 19.81
C GLY A 689 -45.81 3.69 19.43
N SER A 690 -45.51 4.98 19.59
CA SER A 690 -46.24 6.08 18.91
C SER A 690 -45.95 6.06 17.39
N LEU A 691 -46.75 6.76 16.58
CA LEU A 691 -46.56 6.88 15.12
C LEU A 691 -46.54 5.53 14.35
N SER A 692 -47.15 4.47 14.90
CA SER A 692 -47.03 3.10 14.38
C SER A 692 -47.46 2.93 12.91
N ALA A 693 -48.56 3.55 12.49
CA ALA A 693 -49.04 3.47 11.11
C ALA A 693 -48.11 4.22 10.12
N PRO A 694 -47.77 5.52 10.31
CA PRO A 694 -46.79 6.21 9.49
C PRO A 694 -45.41 5.51 9.43
N LEU A 695 -44.91 4.98 10.55
CA LEU A 695 -43.65 4.24 10.60
C LEU A 695 -43.72 2.95 9.78
N ALA A 696 -44.82 2.20 9.86
CA ALA A 696 -45.00 0.98 9.08
C ALA A 696 -45.08 1.24 7.57
N GLU A 697 -45.70 2.35 7.14
CA GLU A 697 -45.76 2.72 5.74
C GLU A 697 -44.39 3.11 5.17
N PHE A 698 -43.63 3.95 5.90
CA PHE A 698 -42.27 4.30 5.49
C PHE A 698 -41.35 3.06 5.49
N GLY A 699 -41.45 2.21 6.51
CA GLY A 699 -40.67 0.98 6.62
C GLY A 699 -40.89 0.03 5.44
N LYS A 700 -42.14 -0.14 4.98
CA LYS A 700 -42.45 -0.96 3.80
C LYS A 700 -41.81 -0.44 2.51
N GLU A 701 -41.86 0.87 2.29
CA GLU A 701 -41.20 1.48 1.12
C GLU A 701 -39.68 1.29 1.20
N LEU A 702 -39.08 1.52 2.37
CA LEU A 702 -37.64 1.37 2.57
C LEU A 702 -37.16 -0.08 2.41
N GLU A 703 -37.92 -1.05 2.93
CA GLU A 703 -37.65 -2.48 2.75
C GLU A 703 -37.76 -2.89 1.28
N SER A 704 -38.77 -2.39 0.55
CA SER A 704 -38.92 -2.66 -0.88
C SER A 704 -37.71 -2.17 -1.68
N VAL A 705 -37.19 -1.00 -1.34
CA VAL A 705 -36.02 -0.39 -2.00
C VAL A 705 -34.73 -1.11 -1.62
N SER A 706 -34.61 -1.53 -0.36
CA SER A 706 -33.46 -2.29 0.11
C SER A 706 -33.39 -3.68 -0.53
N ALA A 707 -34.55 -4.31 -0.79
CA ALA A 707 -34.64 -5.62 -1.45
C ALA A 707 -34.35 -5.54 -2.96
N ALA A 708 -34.76 -4.45 -3.61
CA ALA A 708 -34.53 -4.21 -5.04
C ALA A 708 -34.08 -2.75 -5.26
N PRO A 709 -32.77 -2.46 -5.11
CA PRO A 709 -32.25 -1.10 -5.32
C PRO A 709 -32.53 -0.60 -6.74
N PRO A 710 -32.84 0.70 -6.91
CA PRO A 710 -33.15 1.24 -8.22
C PRO A 710 -31.96 1.12 -9.17
N GLY A 711 -32.17 0.48 -10.32
CA GLY A 711 -31.14 0.31 -11.36
C GLY A 711 -31.02 1.50 -12.32
N THR A 712 -32.07 2.33 -12.40
CA THR A 712 -32.20 3.44 -13.36
C THR A 712 -32.47 4.76 -12.66
N LEU A 713 -32.18 5.87 -13.34
CA LEU A 713 -32.44 7.22 -12.81
C LEU A 713 -33.92 7.49 -12.55
N ALA A 714 -34.80 7.05 -13.45
CA ALA A 714 -36.25 7.22 -13.30
C ALA A 714 -36.79 6.42 -12.09
N ALA A 715 -36.29 5.19 -11.89
CA ALA A 715 -36.66 4.37 -10.74
C ALA A 715 -36.17 4.99 -9.43
N ALA A 716 -34.93 5.50 -9.40
CA ALA A 716 -34.36 6.18 -8.23
C ALA A 716 -35.17 7.44 -7.86
N HIS A 717 -35.52 8.27 -8.84
CA HIS A 717 -36.31 9.47 -8.62
C HIS A 717 -37.71 9.15 -8.10
N SER A 718 -38.41 8.21 -8.74
CA SER A 718 -39.76 7.80 -8.30
C SER A 718 -39.76 7.22 -6.88
N CYS A 719 -38.71 6.46 -6.54
CA CYS A 719 -38.48 5.95 -5.20
C CYS A 719 -38.29 7.08 -4.18
N LEU A 720 -37.37 8.01 -4.46
CA LEU A 720 -37.08 9.14 -3.56
C LEU A 720 -38.28 10.08 -3.39
N GLN A 721 -39.10 10.26 -4.42
CA GLN A 721 -40.37 11.00 -4.31
C GLN A 721 -41.33 10.34 -3.31
N ARG A 722 -41.51 9.01 -3.39
CA ARG A 722 -42.35 8.27 -2.43
C ARG A 722 -41.80 8.37 -1.01
N LEU A 723 -40.51 8.10 -0.83
CA LEU A 723 -39.85 8.20 0.49
C LEU A 723 -39.95 9.62 1.07
N THR A 724 -39.78 10.66 0.24
CA THR A 724 -39.92 12.05 0.66
C THR A 724 -41.35 12.36 1.11
N SER A 725 -42.37 11.95 0.35
CA SER A 725 -43.78 12.13 0.74
C SER A 725 -44.08 11.45 2.08
N ARG A 726 -43.69 10.18 2.23
CA ARG A 726 -43.93 9.41 3.47
C ARG A 726 -43.18 9.97 4.67
N SER A 727 -41.93 10.41 4.47
CA SER A 727 -41.16 11.04 5.55
C SER A 727 -41.73 12.39 5.97
N ALA A 728 -42.34 13.16 5.06
CA ALA A 728 -43.02 14.40 5.39
C ALA A 728 -44.31 14.16 6.19
N GLU A 729 -45.10 13.15 5.81
CA GLU A 729 -46.28 12.70 6.58
C GLU A 729 -45.87 12.28 8.00
N LEU A 730 -44.78 11.52 8.11
CA LEU A 730 -44.21 11.09 9.38
C LEU A 730 -43.76 12.26 10.26
N ALA A 731 -43.04 13.23 9.69
CA ALA A 731 -42.58 14.42 10.40
C ALA A 731 -43.75 15.31 10.86
N ALA A 732 -44.80 15.44 10.05
CA ALA A 732 -46.01 16.17 10.41
C ALA A 732 -46.76 15.49 11.57
N ALA A 733 -46.89 14.16 11.52
CA ALA A 733 -47.51 13.37 12.58
C ALA A 733 -46.72 13.47 13.90
N ALA A 734 -45.39 13.41 13.85
CA ALA A 734 -44.53 13.56 15.02
C ALA A 734 -44.64 14.96 15.65
N GLY A 735 -44.80 16.02 14.84
CA GLY A 735 -45.01 17.37 15.33
C GLY A 735 -46.34 17.58 16.06
N LEU A 736 -47.42 16.98 15.56
CA LEU A 736 -48.75 17.04 16.19
C LEU A 736 -48.79 16.30 17.53
N ASP A 737 -48.14 15.14 17.61
CA ASP A 737 -48.04 14.34 18.83
C ASP A 737 -47.19 15.06 19.91
N GLY A 738 -46.14 15.77 19.49
CA GLY A 738 -45.32 16.62 20.38
C GLY A 738 -46.08 17.81 20.98
N MET A 739 -46.97 18.45 20.21
CA MET A 739 -47.77 19.59 20.70
C MET A 739 -48.91 19.18 21.65
N ALA A 740 -49.43 17.96 21.54
CA ALA A 740 -50.55 17.48 22.37
C ALA A 740 -50.16 17.13 23.81
N SER A 741 -48.87 17.00 24.14
CA SER A 741 -48.41 16.52 25.47
C SER A 741 -47.36 17.40 26.14
N ALA A 742 -47.50 18.72 26.11
CA ALA A 742 -46.68 19.66 26.89
C ALA A 742 -46.80 19.49 28.44
N SER A 743 -47.46 18.43 28.93
CA SER A 743 -47.51 18.04 30.33
C SER A 743 -46.95 16.62 30.54
N ALA A 744 -45.81 16.57 31.25
CA ALA A 744 -45.31 15.46 32.09
C ALA A 744 -44.59 14.22 31.48
N ALA A 745 -44.20 14.17 30.20
CA ALA A 745 -43.27 13.12 29.70
C ALA A 745 -42.24 13.69 28.69
N GLY A 746 -41.19 14.32 29.21
CA GLY A 746 -40.51 15.45 28.54
C GLY A 746 -39.26 15.22 27.68
N GLU A 747 -38.64 14.03 27.61
CA GLU A 747 -37.35 13.87 26.89
C GLU A 747 -37.44 12.94 25.64
N GLY A 748 -38.09 11.78 25.73
CA GLY A 748 -38.14 10.81 24.63
C GLY A 748 -38.95 11.24 23.39
N ARG A 749 -40.03 12.01 23.57
CA ARG A 749 -40.92 12.42 22.46
C ARG A 749 -40.36 13.58 21.63
N GLY A 750 -39.62 14.50 22.24
CA GLY A 750 -38.90 15.55 21.52
C GLY A 750 -37.80 14.98 20.61
N LEU A 751 -37.13 13.91 21.06
CA LEU A 751 -36.16 13.17 20.25
C LEU A 751 -36.81 12.53 19.02
N ALA A 752 -37.97 11.89 19.16
CA ALA A 752 -38.69 11.31 18.02
C ALA A 752 -39.05 12.36 16.96
N GLN A 753 -39.51 13.55 17.38
CA GLN A 753 -39.78 14.66 16.45
C GLN A 753 -38.50 15.12 15.72
N SER A 754 -37.38 15.26 16.44
CA SER A 754 -36.11 15.68 15.83
C SER A 754 -35.60 14.67 14.78
N TRP A 755 -35.71 13.37 15.06
CA TRP A 755 -35.30 12.33 14.13
C TRP A 755 -36.25 12.19 12.93
N ALA A 756 -37.55 12.44 13.11
CA ALA A 756 -38.51 12.49 12.00
C ALA A 756 -38.20 13.65 11.05
N GLN A 757 -37.85 14.82 11.59
CA GLN A 757 -37.39 15.97 10.80
C GLN A 757 -36.07 15.69 10.09
N ALA A 758 -35.11 15.05 10.77
CA ALA A 758 -33.84 14.67 10.17
C ALA A 758 -34.02 13.67 9.01
N LEU A 759 -34.90 12.68 9.16
CA LEU A 759 -35.25 11.73 8.10
C LEU A 759 -35.91 12.42 6.91
N ALA A 760 -36.87 13.31 7.17
CA ALA A 760 -37.55 14.07 6.12
C ALA A 760 -36.61 15.01 5.37
N ARG A 761 -35.65 15.63 6.07
CA ARG A 761 -34.58 16.43 5.46
C ARG A 761 -33.69 15.56 4.57
N GLN A 762 -33.21 14.43 5.09
CA GLN A 762 -32.33 13.51 4.34
C GLN A 762 -32.98 12.99 3.05
N CYS A 763 -34.25 12.59 3.08
CA CYS A 763 -35.00 12.17 1.89
C CYS A 763 -35.13 13.31 0.86
N ARG A 764 -35.49 14.51 1.33
CA ARG A 764 -35.68 15.68 0.48
C ARG A 764 -34.39 16.11 -0.19
N GLU A 765 -33.30 16.20 0.57
CA GLU A 765 -31.98 16.55 0.04
C GLU A 765 -31.50 15.54 -1.00
N ALA A 766 -31.74 14.25 -0.79
CA ALA A 766 -31.41 13.21 -1.77
C ALA A 766 -32.22 13.36 -3.07
N LEU A 767 -33.51 13.69 -2.97
CA LEU A 767 -34.36 13.96 -4.13
C LEU A 767 -33.91 15.23 -4.86
N ASP A 768 -33.68 16.33 -4.13
CA ASP A 768 -33.25 17.62 -4.69
C ASP A 768 -31.91 17.49 -5.40
N ASP A 769 -30.95 16.75 -4.83
CA ASP A 769 -29.64 16.55 -5.45
C ASP A 769 -29.73 15.73 -6.75
N LEU A 770 -30.58 14.69 -6.77
CA LEU A 770 -30.86 13.93 -7.99
C LEU A 770 -31.57 14.79 -9.04
N SER A 771 -32.57 15.57 -8.65
CA SER A 771 -33.30 16.46 -9.55
C SER A 771 -32.39 17.57 -10.11
N PHE A 772 -31.43 18.05 -9.32
CA PHE A 772 -30.41 19.01 -9.77
C PHE A 772 -29.48 18.40 -10.82
N LEU A 773 -28.99 17.17 -10.62
CA LEU A 773 -28.08 16.51 -11.57
C LEU A 773 -28.80 15.93 -12.80
N ALA A 774 -30.06 15.52 -12.67
CA ALA A 774 -30.87 14.93 -13.72
C ALA A 774 -32.19 15.68 -13.93
N PRO A 775 -32.15 16.98 -14.33
CA PRO A 775 -33.37 17.78 -14.50
C PRO A 775 -34.24 17.28 -15.67
N CYS A 776 -33.71 16.41 -16.53
CA CYS A 776 -34.48 15.72 -17.56
C CYS A 776 -35.63 14.86 -17.00
N LEU A 777 -35.54 14.45 -15.73
CA LEU A 777 -36.61 13.71 -15.03
C LEU A 777 -37.81 14.59 -14.65
N LEU A 778 -37.65 15.92 -14.71
CA LEU A 778 -38.69 16.91 -14.41
C LEU A 778 -39.47 17.34 -15.66
N VAL A 779 -39.09 16.86 -16.85
CA VAL A 779 -39.76 17.20 -18.11
C VAL A 779 -41.19 16.62 -18.11
N PRO A 780 -42.20 17.36 -18.58
CA PRO A 780 -43.58 16.87 -18.68
C PRO A 780 -43.72 15.58 -19.49
N ALA A 781 -44.83 14.87 -19.29
CA ALA A 781 -45.13 13.64 -20.02
C ALA A 781 -45.03 13.81 -21.54
N ALA A 782 -44.50 12.79 -22.21
CA ALA A 782 -44.20 12.82 -23.63
C ALA A 782 -45.46 12.98 -24.49
N PRO A 783 -45.41 13.77 -25.58
CA PRO A 783 -46.48 13.81 -26.58
C PRO A 783 -46.68 12.44 -27.26
N SER A 784 -47.89 12.22 -27.79
CA SER A 784 -48.23 10.97 -28.47
C SER A 784 -47.29 10.64 -29.64
N GLY A 785 -46.81 9.40 -29.72
CA GLY A 785 -45.83 8.92 -30.71
C GLY A 785 -44.35 8.96 -30.26
N LEU A 786 -44.08 9.35 -29.01
CA LEU A 786 -42.73 9.32 -28.38
C LEU A 786 -42.64 8.38 -27.17
N GLU A 787 -43.72 7.68 -26.81
CA GLU A 787 -43.80 6.84 -25.60
C GLU A 787 -42.77 5.71 -25.62
N ALA A 788 -42.61 5.04 -26.77
CA ALA A 788 -41.61 3.98 -26.94
C ALA A 788 -40.17 4.49 -26.83
N PHE A 789 -39.92 5.74 -27.28
CA PHE A 789 -38.61 6.37 -27.17
C PHE A 789 -38.29 6.75 -25.72
N VAL A 790 -39.30 7.22 -24.97
CA VAL A 790 -39.14 7.56 -23.55
C VAL A 790 -39.02 6.32 -22.67
N ALA A 791 -39.75 5.23 -22.96
CA ALA A 791 -39.57 3.95 -22.28
C ALA A 791 -38.14 3.40 -22.48
N ASP A 792 -37.63 3.41 -23.72
CA ASP A 792 -36.24 3.06 -24.06
C ASP A 792 -35.18 4.08 -23.57
N PHE A 793 -35.61 5.17 -22.95
CA PHE A 793 -34.73 6.16 -22.33
C PHE A 793 -34.75 6.03 -20.80
N ALA A 794 -35.93 5.82 -20.21
CA ALA A 794 -36.15 5.71 -18.77
C ALA A 794 -35.71 4.35 -18.19
N ASP A 795 -35.88 3.26 -18.94
CA ASP A 795 -35.58 1.90 -18.47
C ASP A 795 -34.13 1.46 -18.74
N THR A 796 -33.41 2.19 -19.59
CA THR A 796 -32.09 1.78 -20.12
C THR A 796 -30.93 2.63 -19.61
N VAL A 797 -31.20 3.83 -19.07
CA VAL A 797 -30.16 4.69 -18.48
C VAL A 797 -29.86 4.24 -17.06
N ALA A 798 -28.84 3.40 -16.93
CA ALA A 798 -28.23 3.06 -15.65
C ALA A 798 -27.77 4.31 -14.90
N ILE A 799 -27.75 4.25 -13.57
CA ILE A 799 -27.26 5.37 -12.74
C ILE A 799 -25.77 5.63 -13.05
N PRO A 800 -25.43 6.79 -13.64
CA PRO A 800 -24.06 7.09 -14.04
C PRO A 800 -23.21 7.54 -12.85
N THR A 801 -21.89 7.53 -13.04
CA THR A 801 -20.98 8.28 -12.17
C THR A 801 -21.08 9.77 -12.46
N LEU A 802 -20.62 10.62 -11.52
CA LEU A 802 -20.60 12.07 -11.74
C LEU A 802 -19.80 12.42 -13.01
N ARG A 803 -18.62 11.81 -13.20
CA ARG A 803 -17.80 11.94 -14.42
C ARG A 803 -18.51 11.40 -15.66
N GLY A 804 -19.20 10.27 -15.53
CA GLY A 804 -19.97 9.67 -16.62
C GLY A 804 -21.10 10.58 -17.12
N LEU A 805 -21.79 11.25 -16.20
CA LEU A 805 -22.82 12.23 -16.48
C LEU A 805 -22.24 13.49 -17.14
N ALA A 806 -21.09 13.98 -16.68
CA ALA A 806 -20.43 15.14 -17.25
C ALA A 806 -19.93 14.92 -18.69
N LYS A 807 -19.39 13.74 -19.03
CA LYS A 807 -18.70 13.53 -20.31
C LYS A 807 -19.43 12.65 -21.33
N ALA A 808 -19.78 11.42 -20.96
CA ALA A 808 -20.09 10.36 -21.93
C ALA A 808 -21.59 10.20 -22.18
N LEU A 809 -22.39 10.21 -21.11
CA LEU A 809 -23.81 9.91 -21.19
C LEU A 809 -24.59 11.03 -21.90
N ALA A 810 -24.28 12.28 -21.59
CA ALA A 810 -24.97 13.42 -22.21
C ALA A 810 -24.75 13.48 -23.74
N ALA A 811 -23.53 13.20 -24.20
CA ALA A 811 -23.20 13.21 -25.62
C ALA A 811 -23.96 12.12 -26.40
N ASP A 812 -24.03 10.90 -25.85
CA ASP A 812 -24.78 9.79 -26.45
C ASP A 812 -26.28 10.09 -26.50
N LEU A 813 -26.84 10.57 -25.39
CA LEU A 813 -28.27 10.87 -25.30
C LEU A 813 -28.66 12.04 -26.23
N CYS A 814 -27.84 13.09 -26.31
CA CYS A 814 -28.06 14.18 -27.26
C CYS A 814 -27.98 13.69 -28.72
N ALA A 815 -27.08 12.76 -29.05
CA ALA A 815 -27.00 12.16 -30.38
C ALA A 815 -28.27 11.34 -30.72
N ARG A 816 -28.77 10.54 -29.78
CA ARG A 816 -30.03 9.78 -29.95
C ARG A 816 -31.22 10.72 -30.18
N ILE A 817 -31.30 11.83 -29.46
CA ILE A 817 -32.35 12.86 -29.65
C ILE A 817 -32.22 13.52 -31.03
N ALA A 818 -31.00 13.88 -31.45
CA ALA A 818 -30.76 14.48 -32.77
C ALA A 818 -31.19 13.55 -33.92
N CYS A 819 -30.88 12.25 -33.82
CA CYS A 819 -31.37 11.25 -34.77
C CYS A 819 -32.89 11.19 -34.83
N ARG A 820 -33.58 11.28 -33.67
CA ARG A 820 -35.05 11.25 -33.63
C ARG A 820 -35.66 12.52 -34.21
N LEU A 821 -35.07 13.68 -33.95
CA LEU A 821 -35.49 14.96 -34.55
C LEU A 821 -35.42 14.92 -36.08
N ALA A 822 -34.43 14.22 -36.66
CA ALA A 822 -34.26 14.05 -38.10
C ALA A 822 -35.27 13.06 -38.74
N ALA A 823 -35.85 12.14 -37.98
CA ALA A 823 -36.72 11.06 -38.46
C ALA A 823 -38.21 11.46 -38.68
N GLY A 824 -38.51 12.76 -38.73
CA GLY A 824 -39.87 13.30 -38.90
C GLY A 824 -40.63 13.43 -37.57
N THR A 825 -40.84 14.67 -37.12
CA THR A 825 -41.50 15.01 -35.84
C THR A 825 -42.55 16.11 -36.04
N THR A 826 -43.67 16.01 -35.32
CA THR A 826 -44.66 17.10 -35.24
C THR A 826 -44.08 18.30 -34.49
N ALA A 827 -44.69 19.49 -34.59
CA ALA A 827 -44.23 20.68 -33.88
C ALA A 827 -44.15 20.44 -32.36
N ALA A 828 -45.20 19.85 -31.77
CA ALA A 828 -45.24 19.54 -30.34
C ALA A 828 -44.17 18.50 -29.91
N GLN A 829 -43.91 17.48 -30.74
CA GLN A 829 -42.85 16.50 -30.48
C GLN A 829 -41.46 17.13 -30.57
N ARG A 830 -41.26 18.06 -31.51
CA ARG A 830 -40.00 18.78 -31.70
C ARG A 830 -39.68 19.69 -30.53
N ASP A 831 -40.67 20.45 -30.06
CA ASP A 831 -40.52 21.35 -28.92
C ASP A 831 -40.19 20.56 -27.64
N TRP A 832 -40.86 19.42 -27.43
CA TRP A 832 -40.59 18.54 -26.29
C TRP A 832 -39.20 17.90 -26.35
N LEU A 833 -38.78 17.37 -27.51
CA LEU A 833 -37.43 16.79 -27.68
C LEU A 833 -36.33 17.84 -27.52
N ALA A 834 -36.55 19.06 -27.99
CA ALA A 834 -35.64 20.18 -27.79
C ALA A 834 -35.52 20.55 -26.31
N ASP A 835 -36.62 20.55 -25.56
CA ASP A 835 -36.59 20.78 -24.12
C ASP A 835 -35.85 19.67 -23.37
N LEU A 836 -36.14 18.40 -23.68
CA LEU A 836 -35.41 17.25 -23.12
C LEU A 836 -33.90 17.36 -23.38
N GLN A 837 -33.51 17.73 -24.60
CA GLN A 837 -32.11 17.94 -24.95
C GLN A 837 -31.46 19.04 -24.11
N ARG A 838 -32.16 20.17 -23.89
CA ARG A 838 -31.69 21.25 -23.02
C ARG A 838 -31.50 20.78 -21.58
N GLN A 839 -32.44 20.01 -21.03
CA GLN A 839 -32.34 19.51 -19.67
C GLN A 839 -31.19 18.50 -19.49
N ILE A 840 -30.94 17.62 -20.46
CA ILE A 840 -29.78 16.71 -20.43
C ILE A 840 -28.46 17.50 -20.46
N ALA A 841 -28.38 18.53 -21.31
CA ALA A 841 -27.22 19.42 -21.36
C ALA A 841 -27.03 20.22 -20.05
N ALA A 842 -28.12 20.66 -19.42
CA ALA A 842 -28.08 21.31 -18.11
C ALA A 842 -27.54 20.35 -17.03
N GLY A 843 -28.03 19.11 -16.97
CA GLY A 843 -27.51 18.09 -16.03
C GLY A 843 -26.02 17.79 -16.21
N SER A 844 -25.55 17.71 -17.47
CA SER A 844 -24.13 17.58 -17.80
C SER A 844 -23.29 18.78 -17.34
N THR A 845 -23.84 20.00 -17.48
CA THR A 845 -23.21 21.23 -17.02
C THR A 845 -23.12 21.25 -15.49
N HIS A 846 -24.23 20.95 -14.79
CA HIS A 846 -24.25 20.84 -13.33
C HIS A 846 -23.25 19.81 -12.80
N ALA A 847 -23.13 18.65 -13.46
CA ALA A 847 -22.14 17.64 -13.12
C ALA A 847 -20.71 18.16 -13.31
N SER A 848 -20.45 18.87 -14.41
CA SER A 848 -19.14 19.48 -14.71
C SER A 848 -18.78 20.57 -13.70
N ASP A 849 -19.73 21.43 -13.34
CA ASP A 849 -19.55 22.48 -12.32
C ASP A 849 -19.26 21.88 -10.95
N ARG A 850 -19.95 20.79 -10.60
CA ARG A 850 -19.70 20.05 -9.36
C ARG A 850 -18.31 19.41 -9.34
N MET A 851 -17.86 18.82 -10.44
CA MET A 851 -16.49 18.31 -10.56
C MET A 851 -15.45 19.43 -10.41
N ALA A 852 -15.67 20.57 -11.06
CA ALA A 852 -14.80 21.74 -10.92
C ALA A 852 -14.77 22.27 -9.47
N ALA A 853 -15.92 22.27 -8.77
CA ALA A 853 -15.98 22.61 -7.36
C ALA A 853 -15.18 21.63 -6.50
N ILE A 854 -15.34 20.33 -6.72
CA ILE A 854 -14.58 19.27 -6.06
C ILE A 854 -13.07 19.46 -6.25
N GLU A 855 -12.61 19.70 -7.48
CA GLU A 855 -11.18 19.93 -7.80
C GLU A 855 -10.64 21.18 -7.11
N ARG A 856 -11.43 22.27 -7.06
CA ARG A 856 -11.07 23.48 -6.32
C ARG A 856 -10.93 23.21 -4.82
N LEU A 857 -11.90 22.53 -4.21
CA LEU A 857 -11.86 22.19 -2.78
C LEU A 857 -10.69 21.27 -2.46
N ALA A 858 -10.44 20.25 -3.28
CA ALA A 858 -9.27 19.37 -3.15
C ALA A 858 -7.95 20.15 -3.22
N THR A 859 -7.85 21.15 -4.10
CA THR A 859 -6.69 22.03 -4.21
C THR A 859 -6.53 22.90 -2.96
N GLN A 860 -7.61 23.53 -2.49
CA GLN A 860 -7.62 24.35 -1.27
C GLN A 860 -7.23 23.54 -0.03
N SER A 861 -7.75 22.32 0.14
CA SER A 861 -7.35 21.41 1.22
C SER A 861 -5.85 21.11 1.18
N GLY A 862 -5.30 20.85 -0.01
CA GLY A 862 -3.86 20.63 -0.17
C GLY A 862 -3.00 21.85 0.19
N GLN A 863 -3.45 23.06 -0.17
CA GLN A 863 -2.78 24.31 0.18
C GLN A 863 -2.81 24.58 1.68
N LEU A 864 -3.96 24.39 2.34
CA LEU A 864 -4.12 24.58 3.78
C LEU A 864 -3.35 23.55 4.61
N ALA A 865 -3.04 22.38 4.03
CA ALA A 865 -2.20 21.36 4.67
C ALA A 865 -0.70 21.69 4.62
N CYS A 866 -0.27 22.74 3.91
CA CYS A 866 1.14 23.13 3.81
C CYS A 866 1.46 24.20 4.85
N MET A 867 2.29 23.87 5.84
CA MET A 867 2.68 24.76 6.95
C MET A 867 4.20 24.79 7.11
N GLU A 868 4.77 25.85 7.70
CA GLU A 868 6.23 26.01 7.83
C GLU A 868 6.78 25.44 9.16
N TYR A 869 7.28 24.21 9.16
CA TYR A 869 7.77 23.56 10.40
C TYR A 869 9.11 24.06 10.94
N ASP A 870 9.86 24.89 10.19
CA ASP A 870 11.25 25.24 10.50
C ASP A 870 11.45 25.87 11.89
N PHE A 871 10.48 26.64 12.39
CA PHE A 871 10.54 27.28 13.72
C PHE A 871 10.09 26.39 14.88
N LEU A 872 9.38 25.30 14.59
CA LEU A 872 9.00 24.26 15.54
C LEU A 872 10.04 23.13 15.60
N PHE A 873 10.99 23.10 14.66
CA PHE A 873 11.92 21.99 14.50
C PHE A 873 13.29 22.28 15.11
N ASP A 874 13.71 21.46 16.07
CA ASP A 874 15.07 21.45 16.60
C ASP A 874 15.98 20.63 15.67
N LYS A 875 16.78 21.33 14.86
CA LYS A 875 17.72 20.73 13.89
C LYS A 875 18.82 19.88 14.52
N ARG A 876 19.14 20.07 15.82
CA ARG A 876 20.16 19.27 16.53
C ARG A 876 19.58 17.97 17.06
N ARG A 877 18.34 18.02 17.55
CA ARG A 877 17.64 16.83 18.10
C ARG A 877 16.89 16.05 17.03
N HIS A 878 16.61 16.67 15.89
CA HIS A 878 15.68 16.19 14.86
C HIS A 878 14.28 15.91 15.43
N LEU A 879 13.83 16.74 16.38
CA LEU A 879 12.52 16.63 17.02
C LEU A 879 11.73 17.93 16.87
N LEU A 880 10.41 17.84 16.95
CA LEU A 880 9.54 19.01 17.01
C LEU A 880 9.29 19.42 18.46
N THR A 881 9.23 20.73 18.72
CA THR A 881 8.78 21.27 20.02
C THR A 881 7.29 20.98 20.23
N ILE A 882 6.82 21.07 21.48
CA ILE A 882 5.38 20.89 21.78
C ILE A 882 4.54 21.93 21.04
N GLY A 883 5.03 23.16 21.01
CA GLY A 883 4.46 24.23 20.20
C GLY A 883 5.24 25.52 20.35
N TYR A 884 4.55 26.62 20.05
CA TYR A 884 5.14 27.96 19.97
C TYR A 884 4.13 29.01 20.43
N ASN A 885 4.54 29.83 21.40
CA ASN A 885 3.80 31.00 21.84
C ASN A 885 4.15 32.18 20.94
N VAL A 886 3.18 32.66 20.17
CA VAL A 886 3.36 33.75 19.20
C VAL A 886 3.48 35.10 19.90
N ASP A 887 2.73 35.31 20.99
CA ASP A 887 2.78 36.56 21.76
C ASP A 887 4.16 36.75 22.44
N GLU A 888 4.77 35.67 22.90
CA GLU A 888 6.11 35.69 23.51
C GLU A 888 7.27 35.49 22.51
N HIS A 889 6.95 35.23 21.24
CA HIS A 889 7.91 34.82 20.20
C HIS A 889 8.85 33.68 20.64
N ARG A 890 8.28 32.66 21.30
CA ARG A 890 9.06 31.62 21.99
C ARG A 890 8.51 30.22 21.71
N ALA A 891 9.40 29.32 21.27
CA ALA A 891 9.12 27.90 21.22
C ALA A 891 9.23 27.27 22.60
N ASP A 892 8.43 26.23 22.84
CA ASP A 892 8.52 25.48 24.09
C ASP A 892 9.88 24.78 24.25
N ALA A 893 10.33 24.65 25.49
CA ALA A 893 11.57 23.93 25.81
C ALA A 893 11.43 22.41 25.67
N SER A 894 10.19 21.90 25.79
CA SER A 894 9.85 20.47 25.67
C SER A 894 9.63 20.06 24.22
N HIS A 895 9.87 18.79 23.93
CA HIS A 895 9.80 18.23 22.58
C HIS A 895 8.98 16.95 22.57
N TYR A 896 8.37 16.62 21.44
CA TYR A 896 7.77 15.32 21.22
C TYR A 896 8.86 14.31 20.86
N ASP A 897 9.19 13.44 21.82
CA ASP A 897 10.33 12.54 21.74
C ASP A 897 9.96 11.05 21.76
N LEU A 898 8.67 10.68 21.76
CA LEU A 898 8.21 9.29 21.79
C LEU A 898 7.49 8.89 20.49
N LEU A 899 7.76 7.67 20.01
CA LEU A 899 7.08 7.09 18.85
C LEU A 899 5.62 6.69 19.17
N ALA A 900 5.35 6.30 20.43
CA ALA A 900 4.00 6.05 20.92
C ALA A 900 3.36 7.36 21.39
N SER A 901 3.05 8.23 20.44
CA SER A 901 2.32 9.48 20.64
C SER A 901 1.52 9.81 19.38
N GLU A 902 0.45 10.58 19.58
CA GLU A 902 -0.32 11.27 18.55
C GLU A 902 0.55 12.15 17.65
N ALA A 903 1.61 12.77 18.19
CA ALA A 903 2.52 13.66 17.46
C ALA A 903 3.30 12.97 16.34
N ARG A 904 3.36 11.64 16.33
CA ARG A 904 4.00 10.89 15.24
C ARG A 904 3.35 11.15 13.89
N LEU A 905 2.04 11.47 13.86
CA LEU A 905 1.35 11.82 12.62
C LEU A 905 1.94 13.09 12.01
N CYS A 906 2.24 14.10 12.84
CA CYS A 906 2.88 15.35 12.40
C CYS A 906 4.24 15.08 11.74
N SER A 907 5.09 14.29 12.40
CA SER A 907 6.38 13.87 11.84
C SER A 907 6.20 13.11 10.51
N PHE A 908 5.25 12.17 10.45
CA PHE A 908 4.96 11.39 9.25
C PHE A 908 4.53 12.28 8.07
N VAL A 909 3.57 13.19 8.29
CA VAL A 909 3.05 14.09 7.24
C VAL A 909 4.11 15.08 6.78
N ALA A 910 4.84 15.70 7.70
CA ALA A 910 5.87 16.67 7.36
C ALA A 910 7.06 16.03 6.61
N ILE A 911 7.43 14.78 6.94
CA ILE A 911 8.41 14.00 6.16
C ILE A 911 7.85 13.67 4.77
N ALA A 912 6.59 13.24 4.67
CA ALA A 912 5.95 12.92 3.39
C ALA A 912 5.87 14.15 2.46
N GLN A 913 5.62 15.33 3.02
CA GLN A 913 5.64 16.62 2.30
C GLN A 913 7.06 17.11 1.97
N GLY A 914 8.11 16.49 2.54
CA GLY A 914 9.51 16.87 2.34
C GLY A 914 9.95 18.11 3.12
N GLN A 915 9.21 18.49 4.15
CA GLN A 915 9.52 19.63 5.02
C GLN A 915 10.42 19.22 6.20
N LEU A 916 10.39 17.95 6.60
CA LEU A 916 11.28 17.39 7.60
C LEU A 916 12.14 16.24 7.03
N PRO A 917 13.36 16.05 7.57
CA PRO A 917 14.23 14.93 7.19
C PRO A 917 13.70 13.59 7.77
N GLN A 918 14.03 12.47 7.12
CA GLN A 918 13.57 11.13 7.57
C GLN A 918 14.10 10.76 8.95
N GLU A 919 15.26 11.30 9.30
CA GLU A 919 15.94 11.17 10.59
C GLU A 919 15.05 11.58 11.76
N SER A 920 14.08 12.46 11.55
CA SER A 920 13.10 12.84 12.58
C SER A 920 12.26 11.65 13.05
N TRP A 921 11.87 10.75 12.14
CA TRP A 921 11.14 9.51 12.49
C TRP A 921 11.99 8.54 13.32
N PHE A 922 13.29 8.48 13.02
CA PHE A 922 14.22 7.61 13.73
C PHE A 922 14.63 8.16 15.09
N SER A 923 14.58 9.49 15.26
CA SER A 923 14.89 10.19 16.51
C SER A 923 13.80 10.03 17.58
N LEU A 924 12.56 9.67 17.18
CA LEU A 924 11.50 9.32 18.11
C LEU A 924 11.88 8.08 18.94
N GLY A 925 11.85 8.24 20.26
CA GLY A 925 12.17 7.26 21.28
C GLY A 925 11.29 6.02 21.22
N ARG A 926 11.93 4.85 21.40
CA ARG A 926 11.31 3.52 21.33
C ARG A 926 11.39 2.82 22.68
N LEU A 927 10.96 3.49 23.75
CA LEU A 927 10.96 2.92 25.09
C LEU A 927 10.00 1.74 25.17
N LEU A 928 10.54 0.54 25.36
CA LEU A 928 9.75 -0.70 25.38
C LEU A 928 9.50 -1.17 26.81
N THR A 929 8.26 -1.55 27.08
CA THR A 929 7.87 -2.36 28.23
C THR A 929 7.20 -3.66 27.76
N THR A 930 6.84 -4.53 28.70
CA THR A 930 6.07 -5.75 28.42
C THR A 930 4.71 -5.64 29.09
N ALA A 931 3.64 -5.63 28.29
CA ALA A 931 2.27 -5.70 28.76
C ALA A 931 1.62 -6.99 28.26
N SER A 932 1.04 -7.78 29.16
CA SER A 932 0.38 -9.07 28.86
C SER A 932 1.25 -10.02 28.03
N GLY A 933 2.57 -10.04 28.29
CA GLY A 933 3.55 -10.90 27.59
C GLY A 933 3.98 -10.43 26.20
N LYS A 934 3.57 -9.24 25.75
CA LYS A 934 3.94 -8.66 24.45
C LYS A 934 4.74 -7.36 24.61
N PRO A 935 5.68 -7.06 23.70
CA PRO A 935 6.37 -5.78 23.69
C PRO A 935 5.38 -4.66 23.34
N VAL A 936 5.40 -3.58 24.12
CA VAL A 936 4.60 -2.38 23.88
C VAL A 936 5.48 -1.16 24.10
N LEU A 937 5.37 -0.18 23.21
CA LEU A 937 6.00 1.12 23.40
C LEU A 937 5.28 1.89 24.51
N LEU A 938 6.04 2.48 25.42
CA LEU A 938 5.51 3.39 26.43
C LEU A 938 5.14 4.73 25.78
N SER A 939 3.97 5.26 26.13
CA SER A 939 3.57 6.63 25.84
C SER A 939 3.74 7.50 27.09
N TRP A 940 3.41 8.79 27.01
CA TRP A 940 3.60 9.69 28.15
C TRP A 940 2.51 9.48 29.20
N SER A 941 1.24 9.61 28.78
CA SER A 941 0.08 9.47 29.68
C SER A 941 -0.39 8.01 29.82
N GLY A 942 -0.08 7.14 28.86
CA GLY A 942 -0.62 5.79 28.82
C GLY A 942 -2.07 5.75 28.32
N SER A 943 -2.50 6.83 27.67
CA SER A 943 -3.83 6.99 27.10
C SER A 943 -3.99 6.19 25.83
N MET A 944 -5.21 5.68 25.58
CA MET A 944 -5.51 4.99 24.33
C MET A 944 -5.36 5.90 23.09
N PHE A 945 -5.69 7.18 23.23
CA PHE A 945 -5.66 8.15 22.13
C PHE A 945 -4.26 8.30 21.53
N GLU A 946 -3.21 8.42 22.36
CA GLU A 946 -1.80 8.50 21.93
C GLU A 946 -1.40 7.34 20.99
N TYR A 947 -2.01 6.16 21.19
CA TYR A 947 -1.73 4.97 20.39
C TYR A 947 -2.59 4.88 19.13
N LEU A 948 -3.90 5.17 19.23
CA LEU A 948 -4.88 4.79 18.21
C LEU A 948 -5.34 5.93 17.32
N MET A 949 -5.32 7.19 17.78
CA MET A 949 -5.80 8.32 16.98
C MET A 949 -5.04 8.46 15.64
N PRO A 950 -3.69 8.30 15.57
CA PRO A 950 -3.01 8.37 14.29
C PRO A 950 -3.49 7.33 13.27
N LEU A 951 -4.05 6.19 13.71
CA LEU A 951 -4.53 5.14 12.80
C LEU A 951 -5.74 5.55 11.96
N LEU A 952 -6.41 6.67 12.29
CA LEU A 952 -7.51 7.23 11.50
C LEU A 952 -7.06 7.59 10.08
N VAL A 953 -5.85 8.10 9.92
CA VAL A 953 -5.31 8.57 8.63
C VAL A 953 -3.90 8.08 8.31
N MET A 954 -3.23 7.42 9.26
CA MET A 954 -1.89 6.84 9.08
C MET A 954 -1.99 5.32 8.98
N PRO A 955 -1.48 4.70 7.90
CA PRO A 955 -1.53 3.25 7.74
C PRO A 955 -0.63 2.54 8.78
N THR A 956 -1.08 1.35 9.21
CA THR A 956 -0.29 0.42 10.03
C THR A 956 -0.12 -0.91 9.30
N TYR A 957 1.03 -1.56 9.52
CA TYR A 957 1.38 -2.81 8.85
C TYR A 957 1.50 -3.95 9.86
N ASP A 958 0.85 -5.07 9.56
CA ASP A 958 0.83 -6.27 10.42
C ASP A 958 2.24 -6.71 10.84
N ASN A 959 2.38 -7.10 12.11
CA ASN A 959 3.61 -7.59 12.73
C ASN A 959 4.76 -6.57 12.81
N THR A 960 4.52 -5.29 12.53
CA THR A 960 5.47 -4.22 12.85
C THR A 960 5.43 -3.86 14.34
N LEU A 961 6.44 -3.14 14.81
CA LEU A 961 6.49 -2.70 16.21
C LEU A 961 5.27 -1.84 16.61
N LEU A 962 4.83 -0.95 15.73
CA LEU A 962 3.65 -0.12 15.94
C LEU A 962 2.36 -0.95 15.98
N ASP A 963 2.17 -1.88 15.04
CA ASP A 963 1.02 -2.79 15.05
C ASP A 963 0.95 -3.64 16.33
N GLN A 964 2.08 -4.22 16.73
CA GLN A 964 2.17 -4.98 17.98
C GLN A 964 1.89 -4.11 19.20
N THR A 965 2.39 -2.87 19.21
CA THR A 965 2.15 -1.89 20.27
C THR A 965 0.66 -1.56 20.39
N CYS A 966 -0.02 -1.20 19.29
CA CYS A 966 -1.44 -0.88 19.31
C CYS A 966 -2.28 -2.08 19.81
N LYS A 967 -1.98 -3.30 19.33
CA LYS A 967 -2.65 -4.54 19.80
C LYS A 967 -2.40 -4.82 21.29
N ALA A 968 -1.17 -4.59 21.76
CA ALA A 968 -0.81 -4.80 23.17
C ALA A 968 -1.44 -3.74 24.09
N ALA A 969 -1.49 -2.47 23.66
CA ALA A 969 -2.14 -1.39 24.40
C ALA A 969 -3.64 -1.68 24.61
N VAL A 970 -4.36 -2.08 23.56
CA VAL A 970 -5.77 -2.48 23.64
C VAL A 970 -5.96 -3.70 24.55
N ALA A 971 -5.11 -4.73 24.43
CA ALA A 971 -5.18 -5.90 25.30
C ALA A 971 -4.98 -5.54 26.78
N ARG A 972 -4.02 -4.65 27.08
CA ARG A 972 -3.76 -4.18 28.45
C ARG A 972 -4.93 -3.37 29.03
N GLN A 973 -5.59 -2.57 28.21
CA GLN A 973 -6.80 -1.82 28.58
C GLN A 973 -7.97 -2.75 28.91
N ILE A 974 -8.21 -3.79 28.08
CA ILE A 974 -9.22 -4.83 28.36
C ILE A 974 -8.90 -5.53 29.68
N GLU A 975 -7.64 -5.94 29.89
CA GLU A 975 -7.20 -6.60 31.11
C GLU A 975 -7.41 -5.70 32.34
N TYR A 976 -7.08 -4.41 32.24
CA TYR A 976 -7.25 -3.46 33.34
C TYR A 976 -8.73 -3.21 33.69
N GLY A 977 -9.60 -3.04 32.69
CA GLY A 977 -11.04 -2.94 32.91
C GLY A 977 -11.59 -4.18 33.61
N SER A 978 -11.16 -5.37 33.19
CA SER A 978 -11.52 -6.64 33.85
C SER A 978 -11.01 -6.73 35.29
N GLN A 979 -9.80 -6.23 35.59
CA GLN A 979 -9.25 -6.21 36.95
C GLN A 979 -10.03 -5.27 37.88
N ARG A 980 -10.59 -4.19 37.35
CA ARG A 980 -11.35 -3.18 38.09
C ARG A 980 -12.87 -3.43 38.08
N GLY A 981 -13.37 -4.39 37.30
CA GLY A 981 -14.79 -4.72 37.19
C GLY A 981 -15.63 -3.74 36.36
N VAL A 982 -14.99 -2.81 35.64
CA VAL A 982 -15.65 -1.75 34.84
C VAL A 982 -15.49 -2.02 33.34
N PRO A 983 -16.26 -1.34 32.45
CA PRO A 983 -15.92 -1.26 31.03
C PRO A 983 -14.50 -0.71 30.83
N TRP A 984 -13.90 -0.93 29.65
CA TRP A 984 -12.56 -0.41 29.34
C TRP A 984 -12.60 0.76 28.34
N GLY A 985 -11.47 1.43 28.15
CA GLY A 985 -11.35 2.61 27.28
C GLY A 985 -10.89 3.85 28.04
N VAL A 986 -9.80 3.76 28.80
CA VAL A 986 -9.23 4.90 29.52
C VAL A 986 -8.41 5.76 28.54
N SER A 987 -8.69 7.06 28.49
CA SER A 987 -8.06 8.01 27.57
C SER A 987 -8.19 9.43 28.13
N GLU A 988 -7.53 10.42 27.55
CA GLU A 988 -7.75 11.82 27.97
C GLU A 988 -9.21 12.24 27.74
N SER A 989 -9.84 12.84 28.77
CA SER A 989 -11.26 13.19 28.74
C SER A 989 -11.63 14.18 29.84
N GLY A 990 -12.86 14.68 29.80
CA GLY A 990 -13.55 15.25 30.95
C GLY A 990 -13.67 14.26 32.12
N TYR A 991 -13.91 14.77 33.33
CA TYR A 991 -14.21 13.96 34.53
C TYR A 991 -15.16 14.71 35.48
N ASN A 992 -15.67 14.05 36.52
CA ASN A 992 -16.76 14.58 37.36
C ASN A 992 -16.27 15.61 38.41
N THR A 993 -15.52 16.61 37.95
CA THR A 993 -15.15 17.82 38.70
C THR A 993 -15.53 19.01 37.86
N VAL A 994 -16.12 20.03 38.49
CA VAL A 994 -16.58 21.24 37.81
C VAL A 994 -15.92 22.50 38.37
N ASP A 995 -15.77 23.53 37.54
CA ASP A 995 -15.36 24.86 37.98
C ASP A 995 -16.51 25.64 38.63
N VAL A 996 -16.26 26.91 38.97
CA VAL A 996 -17.27 27.80 39.58
C VAL A 996 -18.42 28.16 38.61
N GLN A 997 -18.23 27.96 37.31
CA GLN A 997 -19.25 28.12 36.27
C GLN A 997 -19.97 26.80 35.94
N LEU A 998 -19.69 25.73 36.68
CA LEU A 998 -20.24 24.38 36.47
C LEU A 998 -19.79 23.71 35.15
N ASN A 999 -18.64 24.11 34.60
CA ASN A 999 -18.03 23.41 33.47
C ASN A 999 -17.20 22.23 33.94
N TYR A 1000 -17.37 21.06 33.33
CA TYR A 1000 -16.51 19.91 33.59
C TYR A 1000 -15.04 20.21 33.26
N GLN A 1001 -14.16 19.71 34.11
CA GLN A 1001 -12.71 19.84 33.95
C GLN A 1001 -12.15 18.68 33.10
N TYR A 1002 -11.03 18.92 32.43
CA TYR A 1002 -10.39 17.98 31.52
C TYR A 1002 -9.02 17.55 32.03
N ARG A 1003 -8.68 16.25 31.90
CA ARG A 1003 -7.37 15.74 32.32
C ARG A 1003 -6.94 14.54 31.48
N ALA A 1004 -5.63 14.31 31.43
CA ALA A 1004 -5.07 13.10 30.84
C ALA A 1004 -5.11 11.89 31.79
N PHE A 1005 -5.85 10.86 31.39
CA PHE A 1005 -5.94 9.55 32.04
C PHE A 1005 -5.24 8.46 31.21
N GLY A 1006 -4.76 7.41 31.87
CA GLY A 1006 -4.11 6.30 31.18
C GLY A 1006 -4.02 5.06 32.06
N VAL A 1007 -3.63 3.93 31.46
CA VAL A 1007 -3.58 2.64 32.16
C VAL A 1007 -2.18 2.39 32.74
N PRO A 1008 -2.07 1.93 34.00
CA PRO A 1008 -0.79 1.53 34.59
C PRO A 1008 -0.05 0.49 33.74
N GLY A 1009 1.22 0.78 33.45
CA GLY A 1009 2.09 -0.05 32.61
C GLY A 1009 2.12 0.36 31.14
N LEU A 1010 1.35 1.37 30.72
CA LEU A 1010 1.43 1.96 29.37
C LEU A 1010 2.05 3.36 29.35
N GLY A 1011 1.90 4.13 30.43
CA GLY A 1011 2.41 5.51 30.53
C GLY A 1011 3.63 5.68 31.44
N LEU A 1012 4.40 6.74 31.20
CA LEU A 1012 5.50 7.19 32.07
C LEU A 1012 5.01 8.04 33.27
N LYS A 1013 3.85 8.69 33.13
CA LYS A 1013 3.23 9.51 34.18
C LYS A 1013 2.97 8.67 35.45
N ARG A 1014 3.27 9.25 36.62
CA ARG A 1014 2.97 8.64 37.94
C ARG A 1014 1.50 8.89 38.30
N GLY A 1015 0.91 8.01 39.11
CA GLY A 1015 -0.47 8.15 39.59
C GLY A 1015 -1.55 7.70 38.61
N LEU A 1016 -1.21 6.95 37.55
CA LEU A 1016 -2.19 6.45 36.58
C LEU A 1016 -3.22 5.46 37.16
N ALA A 1017 -3.01 4.98 38.39
CA ALA A 1017 -3.93 4.08 39.06
C ALA A 1017 -4.94 4.81 39.96
N ASP A 1018 -4.78 6.13 40.14
CA ASP A 1018 -5.49 6.92 41.16
C ASP A 1018 -6.92 7.25 40.71
N ASP A 1019 -7.10 7.54 39.42
CA ASP A 1019 -8.39 7.88 38.81
C ASP A 1019 -8.89 6.71 37.93
N LEU A 1020 -10.21 6.49 37.89
CA LEU A 1020 -10.83 5.46 37.05
C LEU A 1020 -11.93 6.07 36.17
N VAL A 1021 -11.51 6.72 35.09
CA VAL A 1021 -12.40 7.37 34.12
C VAL A 1021 -12.38 6.60 32.80
N ILE A 1022 -13.56 6.19 32.32
CA ILE A 1022 -13.74 5.49 31.05
C ILE A 1022 -14.26 6.47 30.01
N ALA A 1023 -13.55 6.58 28.89
CA ALA A 1023 -13.90 7.40 27.75
C ALA A 1023 -14.38 6.52 26.58
N PRO A 1024 -15.68 6.44 26.28
CA PRO A 1024 -16.22 5.53 25.26
C PRO A 1024 -15.57 5.69 23.88
N TYR A 1025 -15.13 6.90 23.51
CA TYR A 1025 -14.44 7.13 22.22
C TYR A 1025 -13.15 6.29 22.08
N ALA A 1026 -12.48 5.95 23.18
CA ALA A 1026 -11.31 5.08 23.17
C ALA A 1026 -11.65 3.64 22.75
N SER A 1027 -12.84 3.17 23.14
CA SER A 1027 -13.39 1.89 22.66
C SER A 1027 -13.78 1.98 21.19
N VAL A 1028 -14.31 3.11 20.73
CA VAL A 1028 -14.60 3.35 19.30
C VAL A 1028 -13.30 3.29 18.47
N LEU A 1029 -12.23 3.98 18.90
CA LEU A 1029 -10.93 3.90 18.24
C LEU A 1029 -10.37 2.47 18.18
N ALA A 1030 -10.64 1.66 19.21
CA ALA A 1030 -10.22 0.26 19.26
C ALA A 1030 -10.93 -0.64 18.23
N LEU A 1031 -11.99 -0.18 17.54
CA LEU A 1031 -12.59 -0.90 16.40
C LEU A 1031 -11.59 -1.14 15.27
N MET A 1032 -10.57 -0.28 15.11
CA MET A 1032 -9.51 -0.44 14.11
C MET A 1032 -8.54 -1.60 14.42
N VAL A 1033 -8.54 -2.10 15.67
CA VAL A 1033 -7.54 -3.05 16.18
C VAL A 1033 -8.18 -4.35 16.68
N ALA A 1034 -9.24 -4.24 17.48
CA ALA A 1034 -9.95 -5.34 18.13
C ALA A 1034 -11.48 -5.15 18.02
N PRO A 1035 -12.04 -5.14 16.80
CA PRO A 1035 -13.45 -4.79 16.54
C PRO A 1035 -14.48 -5.64 17.29
N GLU A 1036 -14.22 -6.94 17.43
CA GLU A 1036 -15.13 -7.86 18.15
C GLU A 1036 -15.23 -7.47 19.64
N GLN A 1037 -14.08 -7.24 20.29
CA GLN A 1037 -14.01 -6.86 21.70
C GLN A 1037 -14.50 -5.43 21.95
N ALA A 1038 -14.16 -4.50 21.06
CA ALA A 1038 -14.61 -3.11 21.11
C ALA A 1038 -16.14 -3.03 20.99
N CYS A 1039 -16.73 -3.75 20.03
CA CYS A 1039 -18.18 -3.77 19.85
C CYS A 1039 -18.91 -4.32 21.09
N LEU A 1040 -18.41 -5.41 21.70
CA LEU A 1040 -18.99 -5.95 22.93
C LEU A 1040 -18.91 -4.96 24.10
N ASN A 1041 -17.80 -4.22 24.22
CA ASN A 1041 -17.64 -3.21 25.26
C ASN A 1041 -18.60 -2.01 25.04
N LEU A 1042 -18.77 -1.57 23.79
CA LEU A 1042 -19.72 -0.52 23.44
C LEU A 1042 -21.17 -0.97 23.72
N GLN A 1043 -21.53 -2.22 23.40
CA GLN A 1043 -22.85 -2.77 23.74
C GLN A 1043 -23.09 -2.79 25.25
N ARG A 1044 -22.06 -3.14 26.05
CA ARG A 1044 -22.12 -3.05 27.51
C ARG A 1044 -22.34 -1.61 27.98
N LEU A 1045 -21.56 -0.65 27.47
CA LEU A 1045 -21.70 0.77 27.80
C LEU A 1045 -23.10 1.30 27.46
N ALA A 1046 -23.66 0.89 26.33
CA ALA A 1046 -25.01 1.29 25.93
C ALA A 1046 -26.07 0.67 26.86
N ALA A 1047 -25.92 -0.60 27.23
CA ALA A 1047 -26.82 -1.28 28.18
C ALA A 1047 -26.75 -0.68 29.60
N GLU A 1048 -25.62 -0.10 29.99
CA GLU A 1048 -25.45 0.64 31.24
C GLU A 1048 -26.02 2.08 31.19
N GLY A 1049 -26.57 2.52 30.04
CA GLY A 1049 -27.28 3.80 29.90
C GLY A 1049 -26.40 4.98 29.49
N PHE A 1050 -25.18 4.76 29.00
CA PHE A 1050 -24.24 5.83 28.63
C PHE A 1050 -24.35 6.33 27.19
N LEU A 1051 -25.41 5.93 26.47
CA LEU A 1051 -25.71 6.37 25.11
C LEU A 1051 -26.77 7.47 25.14
N GLY A 1052 -26.43 8.67 24.65
CA GLY A 1052 -27.31 9.83 24.54
C GLY A 1052 -27.82 10.11 23.13
N GLY A 1053 -28.37 11.32 22.93
CA GLY A 1053 -28.90 11.78 21.64
C GLY A 1053 -27.83 11.96 20.56
N PHE A 1054 -26.61 12.33 20.98
CA PHE A 1054 -25.46 12.58 20.11
C PHE A 1054 -24.42 11.45 20.11
N GLY A 1055 -24.83 10.23 20.49
CA GLY A 1055 -23.92 9.10 20.67
C GLY A 1055 -23.51 8.91 22.13
N PHE A 1056 -22.37 8.27 22.39
CA PHE A 1056 -21.91 8.07 23.76
C PHE A 1056 -21.47 9.39 24.40
N TYR A 1057 -21.72 9.53 25.70
CA TYR A 1057 -21.10 10.61 26.48
C TYR A 1057 -19.58 10.50 26.45
N GLU A 1058 -18.89 11.64 26.62
CA GLU A 1058 -17.43 11.73 26.52
C GLU A 1058 -16.71 10.85 27.54
N ALA A 1059 -17.17 10.86 28.79
CA ALA A 1059 -16.51 10.21 29.91
C ALA A 1059 -17.49 9.71 30.98
N ILE A 1060 -17.08 8.63 31.66
CA ILE A 1060 -17.81 8.00 32.76
C ILE A 1060 -16.82 7.81 33.91
N ASP A 1061 -17.07 8.49 35.03
CA ASP A 1061 -16.17 8.53 36.18
C ASP A 1061 -16.58 7.48 37.22
N TYR A 1062 -15.77 6.43 37.36
CA TYR A 1062 -15.92 5.36 38.37
C TYR A 1062 -14.97 5.55 39.56
N THR A 1063 -14.35 6.73 39.70
CA THR A 1063 -13.44 7.01 40.81
C THR A 1063 -14.23 6.95 42.14
N PRO A 1064 -13.81 6.12 43.12
CA PRO A 1064 -14.51 6.04 44.41
C PRO A 1064 -14.58 7.41 45.09
N ALA A 1065 -15.77 7.75 45.59
CA ALA A 1065 -16.03 9.01 46.30
C ALA A 1065 -15.35 9.10 47.68
#